data_AF-A0A2N0NQ00-F1
#
_entry.id   AF-A0A2N0NQ00-F1
#
_cell.length_a   1.000
_cell.length_b   1.000
_cell.length_c   1.000
_cell.angle_alpha   90.00
_cell.angle_beta   90.00
_cell.angle_gamma   90.00
#
_symmetry.space_group_name_H-M   'P 1'
#
loop_
_entity.id
_entity.type
_entity.pdbx_description
1 polymer ?
#
loop_
_entity_poly.entity_id
_entity_poly.type
_entity_poly.pdbx_seq_one_letter_code
_entity_poly.pdbx_strand_id
1 'polypeptide(L)'
;MRGWSFPSEWLSSTHQPNITILEDRLPIVSAQNPIISLPLVQNIWIHRWIDDDILKAQLMDIRNKLLAERISVEYYTDGSFRPSTPTSMGKQDPNLVYTDIGTTFCVNNEPALSAQANVSLWPSSTRSELVAIFLALLTGLMNAKIKIYTDSQSVIYMINNQHNKSGRKLLKQFNSLLYLKIDIFLQEKKMNLVLVKVKGHSGDVMNEMVDELAKNTKEKPHYLICFGDNLQYQVFSAQSPFDASVELHKIITPDRRTAVSGVHLFGLQLKCINRNRKGRPRELKLHKESSKTTQIKRAKGLAKKEQVHFENTIKDFYNPKDRVVLKAIDFTVENKEYHVTFGDENYVKKKQKLQSIAYVQDIENIPRDAYHHLAAVESILPQEYAISQTRQEINAYMEELISIDFIDLNSTIVQEEPSEEPDITDPLIIEQVINAAEKRILDPAIPTIHLRISGDGQNPNYHYTTILFPGSENYPTLKVAANALTQELQELSNVGIVINNTLWNFEFFFSSDWKFLATCLGFNAANSNNFCPWCEITKNQRGNGQNDWTISKSMSSLNENPTAYPGHKLPPLFNMISLKNHVPDKLHIMLRITDRLWELVLQEIKNEGLFNDITRNIIIKEMENLKIRFEFWNIHGTNN
;
A
#
# COMPACT_ATOMS: atom_id res chain seq x y z
N MET A 1 59.73 -6.94 4.67
CA MET A 1 60.39 -5.83 3.95
C MET A 1 59.39 -5.20 2.99
N ARG A 2 59.39 -3.86 2.96
CA ARG A 2 58.60 -2.92 2.13
C ARG A 2 57.07 -2.98 2.30
N GLY A 3 56.59 -2.15 3.22
CA GLY A 3 55.20 -1.74 3.33
C GLY A 3 54.81 -0.70 2.28
N TRP A 4 53.51 -0.56 2.08
CA TRP A 4 52.87 0.50 1.33
C TRP A 4 51.96 1.26 2.30
N SER A 5 52.19 2.56 2.42
CA SER A 5 51.45 3.53 3.23
C SER A 5 50.49 4.32 2.34
N PHE A 6 49.26 4.55 2.79
CA PHE A 6 48.37 5.57 2.22
C PHE A 6 48.34 6.84 3.10
N PRO A 7 48.20 8.04 2.52
CA PRO A 7 48.28 9.31 3.24
C PRO A 7 47.07 9.56 4.15
N SER A 8 47.37 10.03 5.36
CA SER A 8 46.43 10.50 6.37
C SER A 8 46.13 11.98 6.19
N GLU A 9 45.19 12.29 5.32
CA GLU A 9 44.46 13.57 5.36
C GLU A 9 42.97 13.20 5.27
N TRP A 10 42.09 13.96 5.93
CA TRP A 10 40.66 13.69 6.24
C TRP A 10 40.33 13.24 7.68
N LEU A 11 41.24 13.45 8.64
CA LEU A 11 40.90 13.51 10.06
C LEU A 11 41.54 14.74 10.72
N SER A 12 40.92 15.92 10.54
CA SER A 12 41.04 17.00 11.53
C SER A 12 39.80 17.89 11.56
N SER A 13 39.14 17.85 12.72
CA SER A 13 38.24 18.85 13.25
C SER A 13 39.08 20.00 13.80
N THR A 14 38.66 21.26 13.62
CA THR A 14 38.61 22.28 14.69
C THR A 14 37.89 23.54 14.22
N HIS A 15 36.77 23.90 14.85
CA HIS A 15 36.62 25.15 15.64
C HIS A 15 35.14 25.41 16.01
N GLN A 16 34.84 25.32 17.31
CA GLN A 16 33.74 26.02 17.98
C GLN A 16 34.05 27.53 18.08
N PRO A 17 33.04 28.40 18.31
CA PRO A 17 32.84 28.87 19.69
C PRO A 17 31.38 29.18 20.14
N ASN A 18 31.18 28.93 21.44
CA ASN A 18 30.44 29.72 22.45
C ASN A 18 28.91 29.90 22.36
N ILE A 19 28.19 29.19 23.23
CA ILE A 19 27.09 29.78 24.01
C ILE A 19 27.25 29.32 25.47
N THR A 20 27.48 30.30 26.34
CA THR A 20 27.65 30.21 27.80
C THR A 20 26.30 29.95 28.48
N ILE A 21 26.21 28.89 29.30
CA ILE A 21 25.12 28.70 30.25
C ILE A 21 25.55 29.34 31.57
N LEU A 22 24.82 30.35 32.02
CA LEU A 22 24.96 30.92 33.36
C LEU A 22 23.96 30.20 34.28
N GLU A 23 24.46 29.37 35.18
CA GLU A 23 23.71 28.91 36.36
C GLU A 23 23.74 30.03 37.41
N ASP A 24 22.59 30.65 37.69
CA ASP A 24 22.36 31.35 38.95
C ASP A 24 21.36 30.55 39.79
N ARG A 25 21.89 29.97 40.89
CA ARG A 25 21.10 29.39 41.98
C ARG A 25 20.61 30.49 42.90
N LEU A 26 19.31 30.62 43.11
CA LEU A 26 18.68 31.16 44.32
C LEU A 26 17.25 30.56 44.50
N PRO A 27 16.64 30.62 45.71
CA PRO A 27 16.15 29.42 46.39
C PRO A 27 14.64 29.16 46.27
N ILE A 28 14.29 27.92 46.67
CA ILE A 28 12.96 27.32 46.78
C ILE A 28 11.96 28.26 47.46
N VAL A 29 10.93 28.67 46.73
CA VAL A 29 9.63 29.09 47.29
C VAL A 29 8.54 28.25 46.60
N SER A 30 7.72 27.63 47.45
CA SER A 30 6.63 26.72 47.11
C SER A 30 5.71 27.26 46.01
N ALA A 31 5.69 26.61 44.85
CA ALA A 31 4.60 26.73 43.89
C ALA A 31 4.02 25.32 43.65
N GLN A 32 2.73 25.19 43.90
CA GLN A 32 1.95 23.97 43.75
C GLN A 32 2.24 23.28 42.40
N ASN A 33 2.40 21.96 42.43
CA ASN A 33 2.45 21.13 41.24
C ASN A 33 1.37 21.60 40.25
N PRO A 34 1.69 21.87 38.97
CA PRO A 34 0.67 22.09 37.97
C PRO A 34 -0.10 20.78 37.83
N ILE A 35 -1.27 20.74 38.46
CA ILE A 35 -2.27 19.70 38.20
C ILE A 35 -2.67 19.92 36.75
N ILE A 36 -2.14 19.09 35.85
CA ILE A 36 -2.73 18.91 34.53
C ILE A 36 -4.10 18.31 34.79
N SER A 37 -5.12 19.17 34.87
CA SER A 37 -6.50 18.75 34.74
C SER A 37 -6.71 18.38 33.28
N LEU A 38 -6.44 17.12 32.95
CA LEU A 38 -7.07 16.54 31.78
C LEU A 38 -8.57 16.69 32.02
N PRO A 39 -9.34 17.38 31.14
CA PRO A 39 -10.77 17.27 31.24
C PRO A 39 -11.05 15.77 31.16
N LEU A 40 -11.78 15.23 32.13
CA LEU A 40 -12.37 13.91 32.00
C LEU A 40 -13.30 13.99 30.79
N VAL A 41 -12.75 13.81 29.58
CA VAL A 41 -13.56 13.70 28.37
C VAL A 41 -14.15 12.31 28.47
N GLN A 42 -15.25 12.21 29.22
CA GLN A 42 -16.01 10.97 29.38
C GLN A 42 -16.51 10.44 28.01
N ASN A 43 -16.32 11.18 26.90
CA ASN A 43 -17.02 11.01 25.64
C ASN A 43 -16.12 10.91 24.39
N ILE A 44 -14.84 10.54 24.51
CA ILE A 44 -13.91 10.46 23.36
C ILE A 44 -14.42 9.49 22.28
N TRP A 45 -15.01 8.36 22.67
CA TRP A 45 -15.31 7.26 21.75
C TRP A 45 -16.41 7.56 20.73
N ILE A 46 -17.50 8.22 21.14
CA ILE A 46 -18.60 8.57 20.21
C ILE A 46 -18.07 9.58 19.16
N HIS A 47 -17.33 10.60 19.61
CA HIS A 47 -16.69 11.56 18.70
C HIS A 47 -15.64 10.93 17.78
N ARG A 48 -14.92 9.90 18.25
CA ARG A 48 -13.84 9.25 17.51
C ARG A 48 -14.35 8.30 16.43
N TRP A 49 -15.50 7.66 16.64
CA TRP A 49 -15.94 6.52 15.81
C TRP A 49 -17.23 6.77 15.03
N ILE A 50 -17.97 7.85 15.30
CA ILE A 50 -19.18 8.25 14.57
C ILE A 50 -18.94 9.60 13.89
N ASP A 51 -19.00 9.62 12.56
CA ASP A 51 -18.82 10.84 11.77
C ASP A 51 -20.11 11.66 11.68
N ASP A 52 -21.28 11.00 11.63
CA ASP A 52 -22.60 11.64 11.53
C ASP A 52 -22.92 12.45 12.80
N ASP A 53 -23.06 13.77 12.64
CA ASP A 53 -23.29 14.69 13.76
C ASP A 53 -24.69 14.55 14.39
N ILE A 54 -25.70 14.12 13.62
CA ILE A 54 -27.06 13.88 14.12
C ILE A 54 -27.07 12.61 14.98
N LEU A 55 -26.53 11.52 14.46
CA LEU A 55 -26.41 10.25 15.19
C LEU A 55 -25.55 10.42 16.44
N LYS A 56 -24.45 11.18 16.34
CA LYS A 56 -23.57 11.51 17.46
C LYS A 56 -24.31 12.25 18.57
N ALA A 57 -25.13 13.25 18.23
CA ALA A 57 -25.95 13.96 19.19
C ALA A 57 -27.00 13.05 19.85
N GLN A 58 -27.66 12.18 19.09
CA GLN A 58 -28.62 11.20 19.60
C GLN A 58 -27.98 10.20 20.58
N LEU A 59 -26.82 9.62 20.21
CA LEU A 59 -26.10 8.69 21.07
C LEU A 59 -25.61 9.35 22.37
N MET A 60 -25.21 10.62 22.30
CA MET A 60 -24.85 11.40 23.49
C MET A 60 -26.05 11.67 24.38
N ASP A 61 -27.20 12.02 23.82
CA ASP A 61 -28.43 12.24 24.59
C ASP A 61 -28.89 10.96 25.30
N ILE A 62 -28.92 9.82 24.59
CA ILE A 62 -29.23 8.50 25.18
C ILE A 62 -28.27 8.19 26.31
N ARG A 63 -26.97 8.33 26.08
CA ARG A 63 -25.95 8.09 27.10
C ARG A 63 -26.12 9.00 28.33
N ASN A 64 -26.41 10.28 28.10
CA ASN A 64 -26.57 11.24 29.18
C ASN A 64 -27.83 10.94 30.01
N LYS A 65 -28.90 10.43 29.39
CA LYS A 65 -30.10 9.98 30.10
C LYS A 65 -29.84 8.68 30.89
N LEU A 66 -28.96 7.81 30.40
CA LEU A 66 -28.53 6.60 31.12
C LEU A 66 -27.62 6.88 32.33
N LEU A 67 -26.95 8.05 32.39
CA LEU A 67 -26.08 8.46 33.52
C LEU A 67 -26.83 8.58 34.85
N ALA A 68 -28.16 8.69 34.82
CA ALA A 68 -28.92 9.03 36.01
C ALA A 68 -29.00 7.87 37.04
N GLU A 69 -29.14 6.59 36.66
CA GLU A 69 -29.58 5.57 37.65
C GLU A 69 -29.13 4.09 37.41
N ARG A 70 -28.26 3.75 36.44
CA ARG A 70 -28.07 2.33 36.06
C ARG A 70 -26.62 1.85 35.98
N ILE A 71 -26.25 0.96 36.90
CA ILE A 71 -25.01 0.14 36.84
C ILE A 71 -25.19 -1.04 35.87
N SER A 72 -26.44 -1.43 35.59
CA SER A 72 -26.82 -2.48 34.65
C SER A 72 -27.76 -1.95 33.59
N VAL A 73 -27.43 -2.12 32.32
CA VAL A 73 -28.27 -1.69 31.19
C VAL A 73 -28.55 -2.88 30.30
N GLU A 74 -29.81 -3.04 29.93
CA GLU A 74 -30.25 -4.08 29.01
C GLU A 74 -30.67 -3.46 27.68
N TYR A 75 -30.24 -4.04 26.56
CA TYR A 75 -30.55 -3.57 25.21
C TYR A 75 -31.16 -4.68 24.36
N TYR A 76 -32.03 -4.29 23.43
CA TYR A 76 -32.39 -5.11 22.28
C TYR A 76 -31.74 -4.52 21.04
N THR A 77 -31.21 -5.38 20.17
CA THR A 77 -30.49 -4.99 18.96
C THR A 77 -30.97 -5.81 17.77
N ASP A 78 -31.07 -5.17 16.60
CA ASP A 78 -31.40 -5.84 15.34
C ASP A 78 -30.72 -5.13 14.16
N GLY A 79 -30.47 -5.88 13.11
CA GLY A 79 -29.90 -5.44 11.86
C GLY A 79 -30.63 -5.99 10.64
N SER A 80 -31.34 -5.13 9.90
CA SER A 80 -32.04 -5.48 8.67
C SER A 80 -31.12 -5.38 7.44
N PHE A 81 -30.95 -6.51 6.75
CA PHE A 81 -30.33 -6.58 5.43
C PHE A 81 -31.35 -6.98 4.36
N ARG A 82 -31.55 -6.14 3.34
CA ARG A 82 -32.33 -6.49 2.14
C ARG A 82 -31.48 -6.29 0.89
N PRO A 83 -31.28 -7.32 0.06
CA PRO A 83 -30.67 -7.14 -1.25
C PRO A 83 -31.58 -6.25 -2.11
N SER A 84 -31.07 -5.12 -2.60
CA SER A 84 -31.77 -4.31 -3.60
C SER A 84 -31.73 -5.05 -4.94
N THR A 85 -32.85 -5.62 -5.39
CA THR A 85 -33.01 -5.99 -6.81
C THR A 85 -33.22 -4.71 -7.62
N PRO A 86 -32.37 -4.39 -8.61
CA PRO A 86 -32.52 -3.16 -9.38
C PRO A 86 -33.75 -3.23 -10.30
N THR A 87 -34.87 -2.66 -9.88
CA THR A 87 -36.03 -2.38 -10.74
C THR A 87 -35.79 -1.09 -11.55
N SER A 88 -34.87 -1.14 -12.51
CA SER A 88 -34.93 -0.39 -13.79
C SER A 88 -33.57 -0.42 -14.49
N MET A 89 -33.56 -0.82 -15.76
CA MET A 89 -32.44 -0.68 -16.70
C MET A 89 -32.13 0.81 -16.93
N GLY A 90 -31.26 1.38 -16.12
CA GLY A 90 -30.70 2.71 -16.30
C GLY A 90 -29.26 2.72 -15.78
N LYS A 91 -28.33 3.14 -16.64
CA LYS A 91 -26.88 3.15 -16.42
C LYS A 91 -26.50 3.55 -14.98
N GLN A 92 -26.12 2.57 -14.17
CA GLN A 92 -25.36 2.77 -12.94
C GLN A 92 -24.08 1.94 -13.02
N ASP A 93 -23.03 2.48 -12.41
CA ASP A 93 -21.70 1.89 -12.33
C ASP A 93 -21.79 0.47 -11.71
N PRO A 94 -21.35 -0.60 -12.40
CA PRO A 94 -21.45 -1.97 -11.91
C PRO A 94 -20.67 -2.23 -10.62
N ASN A 95 -19.81 -1.30 -10.18
CA ASN A 95 -19.01 -1.42 -8.96
C ASN A 95 -19.66 -0.81 -7.71
N LEU A 96 -20.84 -0.19 -7.81
CA LEU A 96 -21.47 0.52 -6.69
C LEU A 96 -22.89 0.00 -6.41
N VAL A 97 -22.98 -1.20 -5.85
CA VAL A 97 -24.24 -1.69 -5.26
C VAL A 97 -24.49 -0.89 -3.97
N TYR A 98 -25.27 0.19 -4.06
CA TYR A 98 -25.85 0.82 -2.88
C TYR A 98 -26.82 -0.18 -2.26
N THR A 99 -26.35 -0.81 -1.19
CA THR A 99 -27.15 -1.70 -0.37
C THR A 99 -27.22 -1.03 1.00
N ASP A 100 -28.38 -0.46 1.30
CA ASP A 100 -28.63 0.21 2.55
C ASP A 100 -28.95 -0.85 3.62
N ILE A 101 -28.19 -0.82 4.71
CA ILE A 101 -28.33 -1.77 5.80
C ILE A 101 -28.81 -1.02 7.03
N GLY A 102 -30.01 -1.35 7.49
CA GLY A 102 -30.60 -0.77 8.70
C GLY A 102 -30.02 -1.42 9.94
N THR A 103 -29.60 -0.61 10.91
CA THR A 103 -29.15 -1.08 12.22
C THR A 103 -29.86 -0.29 13.31
N THR A 104 -30.30 -0.96 14.36
CA THR A 104 -31.05 -0.29 15.45
C THR A 104 -30.78 -0.98 16.79
N PHE A 105 -30.78 -0.18 17.85
CA PHE A 105 -30.92 -0.69 19.21
C PHE A 105 -31.94 0.12 20.00
N CYS A 106 -32.51 -0.48 21.03
CA CYS A 106 -33.31 0.21 22.05
C CYS A 106 -32.92 -0.26 23.46
N VAL A 107 -33.14 0.59 24.46
CA VAL A 107 -32.96 0.24 25.88
C VAL A 107 -34.21 -0.50 26.37
N ASN A 108 -34.02 -1.61 27.09
CA ASN A 108 -35.12 -2.37 27.69
C ASN A 108 -35.91 -1.49 28.67
N ASN A 109 -37.25 -1.60 28.65
CA ASN A 109 -38.20 -0.79 29.41
C ASN A 109 -38.22 0.73 29.10
N GLU A 110 -37.35 1.23 28.21
CA GLU A 110 -37.33 2.63 27.77
C GLU A 110 -37.11 2.71 26.25
N PRO A 111 -38.09 2.27 25.44
CA PRO A 111 -37.95 2.19 23.99
C PRO A 111 -37.71 3.55 23.32
N ALA A 112 -38.10 4.65 23.98
CA ALA A 112 -37.80 6.02 23.55
C ALA A 112 -36.28 6.31 23.53
N LEU A 113 -35.48 5.55 24.29
CA LEU A 113 -34.02 5.54 24.19
C LEU A 113 -33.59 4.51 23.13
N SER A 114 -33.78 4.88 21.87
CA SER A 114 -33.34 4.08 20.72
C SER A 114 -32.54 4.93 19.75
N ALA A 115 -31.61 4.31 19.03
CA ALA A 115 -30.94 4.95 17.91
C ALA A 115 -30.93 4.04 16.70
N GLN A 116 -31.07 4.67 15.55
CA GLN A 116 -31.09 4.02 14.26
C GLN A 116 -29.95 4.56 13.41
N ALA A 117 -29.34 3.71 12.59
CA ALA A 117 -28.36 4.15 11.61
C ALA A 117 -28.46 3.32 10.33
N ASN A 118 -27.96 3.90 9.23
CA ASN A 118 -27.78 3.22 7.97
C ASN A 118 -26.28 2.97 7.75
N VAL A 119 -25.92 1.72 7.49
CA VAL A 119 -24.55 1.33 7.18
C VAL A 119 -24.42 1.16 5.68
N SER A 120 -23.51 1.91 5.07
CA SER A 120 -23.14 1.77 3.66
C SER A 120 -21.90 0.88 3.51
N LEU A 121 -21.76 0.28 2.31
CA LEU A 121 -20.63 -0.54 1.85
C LEU A 121 -20.50 -1.91 2.56
N TRP A 122 -20.26 -2.96 1.74
CA TRP A 122 -20.02 -4.36 2.17
C TRP A 122 -21.14 -4.99 2.99
N PRO A 123 -22.32 -5.22 2.39
CA PRO A 123 -23.49 -5.55 3.15
C PRO A 123 -23.58 -7.02 3.54
N SER A 124 -23.90 -7.27 4.81
CA SER A 124 -24.25 -8.61 5.30
C SER A 124 -25.13 -8.50 6.54
N SER A 125 -26.04 -9.45 6.71
CA SER A 125 -26.88 -9.54 7.91
C SER A 125 -26.05 -9.63 9.20
N THR A 126 -24.92 -10.34 9.19
CA THR A 126 -24.03 -10.38 10.36
C THR A 126 -23.42 -9.01 10.68
N ARG A 127 -23.14 -8.18 9.67
CA ARG A 127 -22.55 -6.85 9.86
C ARG A 127 -23.55 -5.86 10.47
N SER A 128 -24.82 -5.88 10.04
CA SER A 128 -25.85 -5.01 10.62
C SER A 128 -26.05 -5.25 12.10
N GLU A 129 -26.17 -6.52 12.46
CA GLU A 129 -26.28 -6.97 13.86
C GLU A 129 -25.07 -6.53 14.71
N LEU A 130 -23.85 -6.66 14.17
CA LEU A 130 -22.64 -6.21 14.85
C LEU A 130 -22.60 -4.69 15.06
N VAL A 131 -23.03 -3.92 14.07
CA VAL A 131 -23.09 -2.46 14.20
C VAL A 131 -24.15 -2.06 15.23
N ALA A 132 -25.28 -2.76 15.30
CA ALA A 132 -26.32 -2.50 16.30
C ALA A 132 -25.77 -2.69 17.73
N ILE A 133 -25.05 -3.79 17.96
CA ILE A 133 -24.35 -4.03 19.23
C ILE A 133 -23.31 -2.94 19.51
N PHE A 134 -22.51 -2.56 18.52
CA PHE A 134 -21.49 -1.54 18.68
C PHE A 134 -22.08 -0.18 19.06
N LEU A 135 -23.19 0.23 18.43
CA LEU A 135 -23.91 1.46 18.74
C LEU A 135 -24.50 1.42 20.17
N ALA A 136 -25.07 0.28 20.59
CA ALA A 136 -25.56 0.11 21.95
C ALA A 136 -24.42 0.28 22.97
N LEU A 137 -23.28 -0.38 22.75
CA LEU A 137 -22.09 -0.30 23.61
C LEU A 137 -21.57 1.15 23.71
N LEU A 138 -21.56 1.91 22.61
CA LEU A 138 -21.13 3.32 22.63
C LEU A 138 -21.86 4.16 23.70
N THR A 139 -23.15 3.86 23.95
CA THR A 139 -23.96 4.53 24.98
C THR A 139 -23.71 4.03 26.40
N GLY A 140 -23.08 2.87 26.57
CA GLY A 140 -22.80 2.29 27.87
C GLY A 140 -21.79 3.08 28.72
N LEU A 141 -21.96 3.01 30.04
CA LEU A 141 -21.11 3.68 31.03
C LEU A 141 -19.89 2.83 31.41
N MET A 142 -18.87 3.48 31.99
CA MET A 142 -17.68 2.77 32.52
C MET A 142 -18.10 1.78 33.62
N ASN A 143 -17.53 0.58 33.62
CA ASN A 143 -17.83 -0.51 34.55
C ASN A 143 -19.29 -1.01 34.52
N ALA A 144 -20.08 -0.66 33.51
CA ALA A 144 -21.47 -1.10 33.41
C ALA A 144 -21.56 -2.61 33.09
N LYS A 145 -22.57 -3.25 33.67
CA LYS A 145 -23.01 -4.59 33.26
C LYS A 145 -24.01 -4.42 32.11
N ILE A 146 -23.62 -4.87 30.93
CA ILE A 146 -24.43 -4.72 29.72
C ILE A 146 -25.00 -6.08 29.35
N LYS A 147 -26.32 -6.16 29.21
CA LYS A 147 -27.00 -7.34 28.70
C LYS A 147 -27.62 -7.00 27.34
N ILE A 148 -27.29 -7.74 26.30
CA ILE A 148 -27.86 -7.49 24.95
C ILE A 148 -28.64 -8.71 24.50
N TYR A 149 -29.87 -8.48 24.12
CA TYR A 149 -30.77 -9.44 23.50
C TYR A 149 -30.68 -9.27 21.97
N THR A 150 -30.26 -10.32 21.27
CA THR A 150 -30.15 -10.37 19.80
C THR A 150 -30.64 -11.71 19.29
N ASP A 151 -31.21 -11.75 18.09
CA ASP A 151 -31.57 -12.99 17.41
C ASP A 151 -30.42 -13.53 16.53
N SER A 152 -29.25 -12.89 16.51
CA SER A 152 -28.13 -13.32 15.70
C SER A 152 -27.20 -14.28 16.43
N GLN A 153 -27.42 -15.59 16.25
CA GLN A 153 -26.55 -16.63 16.84
C GLN A 153 -25.11 -16.53 16.33
N SER A 154 -24.94 -16.10 15.07
CA SER A 154 -23.64 -15.88 14.44
C SER A 154 -22.83 -14.82 15.18
N VAL A 155 -23.47 -13.70 15.58
CA VAL A 155 -22.79 -12.62 16.30
C VAL A 155 -22.42 -13.04 17.72
N ILE A 156 -23.32 -13.75 18.41
CA ILE A 156 -23.03 -14.31 19.75
C ILE A 156 -21.81 -15.25 19.69
N TYR A 157 -21.79 -16.16 18.72
CA TYR A 157 -20.68 -17.09 18.54
C TYR A 157 -19.36 -16.35 18.24
N MET A 158 -19.41 -15.30 17.43
CA MET A 158 -18.21 -14.55 17.03
C MET A 158 -17.61 -13.73 18.18
N ILE A 159 -18.44 -13.04 18.98
CA ILE A 159 -17.97 -12.25 20.13
C ILE A 159 -17.42 -13.15 21.23
N ASN A 160 -18.12 -14.26 21.56
CA ASN A 160 -17.67 -15.16 22.65
C ASN A 160 -16.36 -15.90 22.34
N ASN A 161 -16.02 -16.11 21.06
CA ASN A 161 -14.82 -16.87 20.65
C ASN A 161 -13.63 -15.99 20.24
N GLN A 162 -13.65 -14.69 20.54
CA GLN A 162 -12.62 -13.75 20.10
C GLN A 162 -11.23 -14.02 20.71
N HIS A 163 -11.17 -14.41 22.00
CA HIS A 163 -9.92 -14.61 22.73
C HIS A 163 -9.22 -15.95 22.41
N ASN A 164 -9.90 -16.86 21.71
CA ASN A 164 -9.39 -18.19 21.38
C ASN A 164 -8.62 -18.25 20.05
N LYS A 165 -8.33 -17.10 19.42
CA LYS A 165 -7.75 -17.02 18.08
C LYS A 165 -6.45 -16.21 18.06
N SER A 166 -5.44 -16.70 17.35
CA SER A 166 -4.20 -15.95 17.13
C SER A 166 -4.46 -14.69 16.30
N GLY A 167 -3.68 -13.61 16.52
CA GLY A 167 -3.86 -12.32 15.86
C GLY A 167 -3.96 -12.40 14.32
N ARG A 168 -3.19 -13.29 13.69
CA ARG A 168 -3.27 -13.55 12.24
C ARG A 168 -4.59 -14.20 11.79
N LYS A 169 -5.18 -15.08 12.60
CA LYS A 169 -6.50 -15.70 12.34
C LYS A 169 -7.66 -14.72 12.61
N LEU A 170 -7.46 -13.75 13.52
CA LEU A 170 -8.44 -12.69 13.81
C LEU A 170 -8.57 -11.70 12.65
N LEU A 171 -7.44 -11.24 12.09
CA LEU A 171 -7.43 -10.27 10.99
C LEU A 171 -8.02 -10.81 9.68
N LYS A 172 -7.96 -12.14 9.46
CA LYS A 172 -8.53 -12.82 8.29
C LYS A 172 -10.06 -13.02 8.32
N GLN A 173 -10.73 -12.68 9.42
CA GLN A 173 -12.20 -12.81 9.52
C GLN A 173 -12.91 -11.61 8.92
N PHE A 174 -14.07 -11.86 8.31
CA PHE A 174 -14.99 -10.80 7.90
C PHE A 174 -15.41 -9.97 9.13
N ASN A 175 -15.44 -8.64 8.96
CA ASN A 175 -15.72 -7.65 10.02
C ASN A 175 -14.68 -7.59 11.16
N SER A 176 -13.46 -8.11 10.97
CA SER A 176 -12.36 -8.12 11.98
C SER A 176 -12.11 -6.75 12.65
N LEU A 177 -12.24 -5.64 11.91
CA LEU A 177 -12.09 -4.29 12.45
C LEU A 177 -13.21 -3.89 13.42
N LEU A 178 -14.47 -4.28 13.16
CA LEU A 178 -15.59 -4.01 14.08
C LEU A 178 -15.41 -4.80 15.38
N TYR A 179 -14.90 -6.03 15.30
CA TYR A 179 -14.56 -6.84 16.47
C TYR A 179 -13.47 -6.19 17.32
N LEU A 180 -12.37 -5.76 16.69
CA LEU A 180 -11.30 -5.06 17.40
C LEU A 180 -11.81 -3.81 18.10
N LYS A 181 -12.73 -3.05 17.46
CA LYS A 181 -13.36 -1.88 18.10
C LYS A 181 -14.20 -2.27 19.31
N ILE A 182 -15.01 -3.32 19.21
CA ILE A 182 -15.82 -3.83 20.34
C ILE A 182 -14.93 -4.29 21.48
N ASP A 183 -13.89 -5.09 21.20
CA ASP A 183 -12.96 -5.63 22.23
C ASP A 183 -12.18 -4.52 22.94
N ILE A 184 -11.57 -3.59 22.17
CA ILE A 184 -10.90 -2.40 22.72
C ILE A 184 -11.86 -1.64 23.64
N PHE A 185 -13.09 -1.44 23.18
CA PHE A 185 -14.07 -0.67 23.93
C PHE A 185 -14.54 -1.36 25.21
N LEU A 186 -14.75 -2.68 25.19
CA LEU A 186 -15.08 -3.47 26.38
C LEU A 186 -13.94 -3.43 27.41
N GLN A 187 -12.69 -3.54 26.97
CA GLN A 187 -11.50 -3.50 27.82
C GLN A 187 -11.28 -2.11 28.44
N GLU A 188 -11.30 -1.06 27.62
CA GLU A 188 -11.05 0.31 28.07
C GLU A 188 -12.16 0.81 29.00
N LYS A 189 -13.42 0.44 28.73
CA LYS A 189 -14.55 0.79 29.60
C LYS A 189 -14.77 -0.19 30.75
N LYS A 190 -14.01 -1.29 30.83
CA LYS A 190 -14.16 -2.36 31.83
C LYS A 190 -15.61 -2.86 31.93
N MET A 191 -16.29 -2.98 30.80
CA MET A 191 -17.69 -3.40 30.73
C MET A 191 -17.80 -4.92 30.83
N ASN A 192 -18.84 -5.40 31.51
CA ASN A 192 -19.19 -6.82 31.51
C ASN A 192 -20.36 -7.05 30.56
N LEU A 193 -20.08 -7.63 29.38
CA LEU A 193 -21.08 -7.91 28.35
C LEU A 193 -21.63 -9.33 28.47
N VAL A 194 -22.96 -9.45 28.54
CA VAL A 194 -23.71 -10.71 28.45
C VAL A 194 -24.62 -10.67 27.23
N LEU A 195 -24.38 -11.55 26.27
CA LEU A 195 -25.24 -11.70 25.10
C LEU A 195 -26.26 -12.82 25.33
N VAL A 196 -27.54 -12.53 25.05
CA VAL A 196 -28.65 -13.48 25.19
C VAL A 196 -29.31 -13.66 23.83
N LYS A 197 -29.41 -14.93 23.39
CA LYS A 197 -30.14 -15.29 22.17
C LYS A 197 -31.64 -15.18 22.41
N VAL A 198 -32.31 -14.34 21.63
CA VAL A 198 -33.78 -14.31 21.52
C VAL A 198 -34.20 -15.10 20.29
N LYS A 199 -35.36 -15.76 20.32
CA LYS A 199 -35.91 -16.43 19.13
C LYS A 199 -36.55 -15.36 18.23
N GLY A 200 -36.17 -15.32 16.95
CA GLY A 200 -36.85 -14.46 15.98
C GLY A 200 -38.32 -14.84 15.87
N HIS A 201 -39.21 -13.84 15.77
CA HIS A 201 -40.68 -14.01 15.69
C HIS A 201 -41.28 -14.82 16.85
N SER A 202 -40.80 -14.61 18.07
CA SER A 202 -41.25 -15.34 19.26
C SER A 202 -42.33 -14.63 20.10
N GLY A 203 -42.85 -13.48 19.66
CA GLY A 203 -43.79 -12.66 20.43
C GLY A 203 -43.13 -11.78 21.50
N ASP A 204 -41.80 -11.64 21.49
CA ASP A 204 -41.10 -10.68 22.32
C ASP A 204 -41.29 -9.27 21.75
N VAL A 205 -42.07 -8.45 22.45
CA VAL A 205 -42.48 -7.11 22.03
C VAL A 205 -41.27 -6.21 21.72
N MET A 206 -40.19 -6.31 22.49
CA MET A 206 -39.03 -5.45 22.30
C MET A 206 -38.20 -5.91 21.10
N ASN A 207 -38.07 -7.23 20.91
CA ASN A 207 -37.40 -7.80 19.74
C ASN A 207 -38.15 -7.49 18.44
N GLU A 208 -39.48 -7.59 18.43
CA GLU A 208 -40.31 -7.24 17.26
C GLU A 208 -40.24 -5.75 16.92
N MET A 209 -40.18 -4.90 17.95
CA MET A 209 -40.01 -3.46 17.76
C MET A 209 -38.65 -3.12 17.13
N VAL A 210 -37.54 -3.70 17.59
CA VAL A 210 -36.23 -3.42 16.96
C VAL A 210 -36.12 -3.97 15.54
N ASP A 211 -36.76 -5.11 15.24
CA ASP A 211 -36.88 -5.67 13.88
C ASP A 211 -37.65 -4.71 12.96
N GLU A 212 -38.79 -4.20 13.42
CA GLU A 212 -39.58 -3.24 12.67
C GLU A 212 -38.83 -1.91 12.46
N LEU A 213 -38.17 -1.39 13.50
CA LEU A 213 -37.36 -0.18 13.41
C LEU A 213 -36.18 -0.36 12.45
N ALA A 214 -35.47 -1.48 12.52
CA ALA A 214 -34.38 -1.79 11.61
C ALA A 214 -34.86 -1.89 10.16
N LYS A 215 -36.07 -2.41 9.91
CA LYS A 215 -36.71 -2.44 8.58
C LYS A 215 -37.21 -1.06 8.11
N ASN A 216 -37.54 -0.17 9.04
CA ASN A 216 -38.13 1.16 8.81
C ASN A 216 -37.10 2.29 8.70
N THR A 217 -35.81 2.03 8.90
CA THR A 217 -34.68 2.97 8.64
C THR A 217 -34.58 3.50 7.19
N LYS A 218 -35.57 3.18 6.35
CA LYS A 218 -35.85 3.73 5.02
C LYS A 218 -36.32 5.20 5.03
N GLU A 219 -35.81 6.07 5.90
CA GLU A 219 -36.03 7.50 5.71
C GLU A 219 -35.21 7.97 4.50
N LYS A 220 -35.85 7.92 3.34
CA LYS A 220 -35.44 8.66 2.16
C LYS A 220 -35.33 10.14 2.55
N PRO A 221 -34.37 10.92 2.02
CA PRO A 221 -34.39 12.36 2.20
C PRO A 221 -35.72 12.91 1.68
N HIS A 222 -36.49 13.56 2.55
CA HIS A 222 -37.70 14.28 2.15
C HIS A 222 -37.31 15.49 1.30
N TYR A 223 -37.73 15.51 0.04
CA TYR A 223 -37.56 16.66 -0.83
C TYR A 223 -38.67 17.68 -0.50
N LEU A 224 -38.28 18.80 0.12
CA LEU A 224 -39.18 19.86 0.58
C LEU A 224 -39.14 21.07 -0.36
N ILE A 225 -40.32 21.55 -0.78
CA ILE A 225 -40.49 22.79 -1.53
C ILE A 225 -41.37 23.74 -0.72
N CYS A 226 -40.84 24.90 -0.36
CA CYS A 226 -41.60 25.96 0.30
C CYS A 226 -41.97 27.08 -0.70
N PHE A 227 -43.21 27.58 -0.67
CA PHE A 227 -43.74 28.55 -1.64
C PHE A 227 -44.77 29.50 -1.02
N GLY A 228 -45.14 30.56 -1.77
CA GLY A 228 -46.02 31.65 -1.30
C GLY A 228 -45.28 32.80 -0.61
N ASP A 229 -46.02 33.84 -0.23
CA ASP A 229 -45.46 34.98 0.51
C ASP A 229 -44.85 34.50 1.83
N ASN A 230 -43.59 34.89 2.09
CA ASN A 230 -42.81 34.46 3.24
C ASN A 230 -42.68 32.94 3.46
N LEU A 231 -42.76 32.12 2.39
CA LEU A 231 -42.61 30.65 2.46
C LEU A 231 -43.65 29.96 3.35
N GLN A 232 -44.85 30.56 3.46
CA GLN A 232 -45.91 30.08 4.33
C GLN A 232 -46.48 28.70 3.95
N TYR A 233 -46.28 28.25 2.71
CA TYR A 233 -46.76 26.95 2.23
C TYR A 233 -45.61 25.98 1.97
N GLN A 234 -45.84 24.70 2.20
CA GLN A 234 -44.84 23.64 2.11
C GLN A 234 -45.41 22.42 1.40
N VAL A 235 -44.60 21.79 0.56
CA VAL A 235 -44.91 20.54 -0.15
C VAL A 235 -43.74 19.59 0.00
N PHE A 236 -44.01 18.32 0.28
CA PHE A 236 -42.99 17.30 0.50
C PHE A 236 -43.22 16.07 -0.39
N SER A 237 -42.13 15.46 -0.86
CA SER A 237 -42.15 14.13 -1.45
C SER A 237 -40.98 13.29 -0.94
N ALA A 238 -41.27 12.03 -0.62
CA ALA A 238 -40.26 11.04 -0.27
C ALA A 238 -39.67 10.35 -1.51
N GLN A 239 -40.17 10.58 -2.73
CA GLN A 239 -39.77 9.82 -3.92
C GLN A 239 -38.69 10.53 -4.75
N SER A 240 -38.85 11.82 -5.05
CA SER A 240 -37.87 12.61 -5.81
C SER A 240 -38.17 14.13 -5.72
N PRO A 241 -37.22 15.01 -6.09
CA PRO A 241 -37.50 16.44 -6.28
C PRO A 241 -38.58 16.70 -7.36
N PHE A 242 -38.67 15.82 -8.36
CA PHE A 242 -39.67 15.92 -9.43
C PHE A 242 -41.07 15.69 -8.87
N ASP A 243 -41.26 14.68 -8.02
CA ASP A 243 -42.56 14.40 -7.40
C ASP A 243 -43.00 15.51 -6.44
N ALA A 244 -42.07 16.10 -5.68
CA ALA A 244 -42.36 17.29 -4.88
C ALA A 244 -42.81 18.47 -5.76
N SER A 245 -42.23 18.62 -6.96
CA SER A 245 -42.64 19.63 -7.93
C SER A 245 -44.01 19.35 -8.57
N VAL A 246 -44.37 18.08 -8.76
CA VAL A 246 -45.70 17.66 -9.23
C VAL A 246 -46.77 18.00 -8.21
N GLU A 247 -46.52 17.73 -6.92
CA GLU A 247 -47.44 18.10 -5.83
C GLU A 247 -47.61 19.63 -5.71
N LEU A 248 -46.52 20.39 -5.87
CA LEU A 248 -46.61 21.85 -5.96
C LEU A 248 -47.49 22.29 -7.15
N HIS A 249 -47.33 21.67 -8.30
CA HIS A 249 -48.08 22.02 -9.50
C HIS A 249 -49.58 21.68 -9.37
N LYS A 250 -49.93 20.59 -8.69
CA LYS A 250 -51.34 20.28 -8.34
C LYS A 250 -51.97 21.37 -7.49
N ILE A 251 -51.19 21.99 -6.59
CA ILE A 251 -51.66 23.07 -5.72
C ILE A 251 -51.79 24.40 -6.49
N ILE A 252 -50.83 24.72 -7.37
CA ILE A 252 -50.82 26.00 -8.11
C ILE A 252 -51.77 25.98 -9.32
N THR A 253 -52.08 24.80 -9.88
CA THR A 253 -52.95 24.63 -11.06
C THR A 253 -53.92 23.46 -10.86
N PRO A 254 -55.02 23.66 -10.13
CA PRO A 254 -55.96 22.59 -9.77
C PRO A 254 -56.72 21.98 -10.98
N ASP A 255 -56.86 22.74 -12.07
CA ASP A 255 -57.79 22.41 -13.18
C ASP A 255 -57.17 21.63 -14.36
N ARG A 256 -55.90 21.20 -14.30
CA ARG A 256 -55.26 20.44 -15.39
C ARG A 256 -54.82 19.04 -14.93
N ARG A 257 -55.50 17.99 -15.42
CA ARG A 257 -55.21 16.56 -15.14
C ARG A 257 -54.04 15.97 -15.96
N THR A 258 -53.06 16.76 -16.39
CA THR A 258 -51.95 16.27 -17.24
C THR A 258 -50.63 16.30 -16.50
N ALA A 259 -49.89 15.19 -16.56
CA ALA A 259 -48.53 15.07 -16.04
C ALA A 259 -47.61 16.13 -16.67
N VAL A 260 -46.76 16.76 -15.84
CA VAL A 260 -45.88 17.85 -16.26
C VAL A 260 -44.69 17.28 -17.03
N SER A 261 -44.66 17.44 -18.35
CA SER A 261 -43.46 17.19 -19.15
C SER A 261 -42.79 18.51 -19.55
N GLY A 262 -41.61 18.81 -18.98
CA GLY A 262 -40.80 19.98 -19.36
C GLY A 262 -39.79 20.41 -18.27
N VAL A 263 -38.74 21.15 -18.66
CA VAL A 263 -37.73 21.71 -17.74
C VAL A 263 -38.29 22.96 -17.07
N HIS A 264 -38.49 22.93 -15.76
CA HIS A 264 -38.99 24.07 -14.98
C HIS A 264 -37.88 24.60 -14.06
N LEU A 265 -37.49 25.87 -14.24
CA LEU A 265 -36.39 26.50 -13.50
C LEU A 265 -36.94 27.19 -12.24
N PHE A 266 -36.67 26.66 -11.05
CA PHE A 266 -36.99 27.33 -9.79
C PHE A 266 -35.89 28.33 -9.43
N GLY A 267 -36.22 29.62 -9.38
CA GLY A 267 -35.26 30.69 -9.15
C GLY A 267 -34.82 30.83 -7.68
N LEU A 268 -33.52 30.70 -7.42
CA LEU A 268 -32.90 31.06 -6.14
C LEU A 268 -33.04 32.58 -5.88
N GLN A 269 -33.68 32.98 -4.78
CA GLN A 269 -33.79 34.40 -4.39
C GLN A 269 -32.48 34.94 -3.80
N LEU A 270 -31.54 35.27 -4.68
CA LEU A 270 -30.21 35.80 -4.34
C LEU A 270 -30.24 37.08 -3.47
N LYS A 271 -31.32 37.88 -3.55
CA LYS A 271 -31.48 39.13 -2.77
C LYS A 271 -31.62 38.88 -1.26
N CYS A 272 -32.30 37.80 -0.87
CA CYS A 272 -32.54 37.44 0.54
C CYS A 272 -31.24 36.96 1.22
N ILE A 273 -30.44 36.16 0.50
CA ILE A 273 -29.12 35.71 0.92
C ILE A 273 -28.16 36.90 1.09
N ASN A 274 -28.24 37.88 0.19
CA ASN A 274 -27.34 39.04 0.22
C ASN A 274 -27.65 39.99 1.40
N ARG A 275 -28.93 40.15 1.79
CA ARG A 275 -29.32 40.91 2.99
C ARG A 275 -28.78 40.26 4.27
N ASN A 276 -28.90 38.94 4.41
CA ASN A 276 -28.40 38.22 5.60
C ASN A 276 -26.86 38.21 5.72
N ARG A 277 -26.12 38.37 4.61
CA ARG A 277 -24.64 38.39 4.62
C ARG A 277 -24.04 39.76 4.96
N LYS A 278 -24.74 40.87 4.69
CA LYS A 278 -24.19 42.22 4.89
C LYS A 278 -24.22 42.74 6.34
N GLY A 279 -24.96 42.08 7.25
CA GLY A 279 -25.21 42.57 8.61
C GLY A 279 -24.27 42.09 9.72
N ARG A 280 -23.23 41.30 9.44
CA ARG A 280 -22.28 40.85 10.48
C ARG A 280 -20.83 41.05 10.03
N PRO A 281 -20.05 41.97 10.62
CA PRO A 281 -18.61 41.97 10.45
C PRO A 281 -18.09 40.66 11.04
N ARG A 282 -17.62 39.76 10.18
CA ARG A 282 -16.99 38.51 10.62
C ARG A 282 -15.54 38.81 10.91
N GLU A 283 -15.16 38.77 12.18
CA GLU A 283 -13.75 38.62 12.54
C GLU A 283 -13.19 37.36 11.87
N LEU A 284 -12.00 37.50 11.29
CA LEU A 284 -11.33 36.38 10.66
C LEU A 284 -10.89 35.41 11.76
N LYS A 285 -11.43 34.19 11.73
CA LYS A 285 -10.92 33.08 12.55
C LYS A 285 -9.41 32.96 12.45
N LEU A 286 -8.76 32.60 13.56
CA LEU A 286 -7.33 32.29 13.62
C LEU A 286 -6.94 31.25 12.56
N HIS A 287 -5.67 31.24 12.14
CA HIS A 287 -5.22 30.33 11.07
C HIS A 287 -5.48 28.86 11.43
N LYS A 288 -5.13 28.47 12.67
CA LYS A 288 -5.34 27.12 13.22
C LYS A 288 -6.81 26.69 13.30
N GLU A 289 -7.73 27.64 13.48
CA GLU A 289 -9.18 27.39 13.62
C GLU A 289 -9.92 27.39 12.27
N SER A 290 -9.20 27.67 11.18
CA SER A 290 -9.77 27.77 9.84
C SER A 290 -9.56 26.49 9.03
N SER A 291 -10.59 26.08 8.28
CA SER A 291 -10.49 24.89 7.41
C SER A 291 -9.38 25.07 6.36
N LYS A 292 -8.79 23.96 5.89
CA LYS A 292 -7.78 23.97 4.80
C LYS A 292 -8.29 24.74 3.57
N THR A 293 -9.55 24.57 3.19
CA THR A 293 -10.16 25.29 2.05
C THR A 293 -10.22 26.80 2.30
N THR A 294 -10.53 27.22 3.52
CA THR A 294 -10.52 28.64 3.90
C THR A 294 -9.12 29.22 3.86
N GLN A 295 -8.12 28.50 4.37
CA GLN A 295 -6.71 28.89 4.30
C GLN A 295 -6.26 29.08 2.85
N ILE A 296 -6.56 28.13 1.95
CA ILE A 296 -6.26 28.22 0.52
C ILE A 296 -6.94 29.44 -0.12
N LYS A 297 -8.22 29.69 0.19
CA LYS A 297 -8.93 30.87 -0.34
C LYS A 297 -8.31 32.18 0.12
N ARG A 298 -7.86 32.27 1.37
CA ARG A 298 -7.16 33.44 1.90
C ARG A 298 -5.82 33.63 1.19
N ALA A 299 -5.04 32.57 1.02
CA ALA A 299 -3.76 32.61 0.29
C ALA A 299 -3.94 33.07 -1.17
N LYS A 300 -4.88 32.48 -1.90
CA LYS A 300 -5.22 32.91 -3.28
C LYS A 300 -5.73 34.36 -3.32
N GLY A 301 -6.50 34.78 -2.32
CA GLY A 301 -6.99 36.15 -2.21
C GLY A 301 -5.88 37.18 -2.01
N LEU A 302 -4.90 36.87 -1.16
CA LEU A 302 -3.69 37.67 -0.97
C LEU A 302 -2.88 37.74 -2.27
N ALA A 303 -2.55 36.57 -2.84
CA ALA A 303 -1.80 36.47 -4.08
C ALA A 303 -2.43 37.27 -5.23
N LYS A 304 -3.75 37.24 -5.35
CA LYS A 304 -4.47 38.05 -6.35
C LYS A 304 -4.34 39.56 -6.10
N LYS A 305 -4.36 40.01 -4.85
CA LYS A 305 -4.14 41.43 -4.53
C LYS A 305 -2.72 41.86 -4.85
N GLU A 306 -1.74 41.04 -4.48
CA GLU A 306 -0.33 41.30 -4.77
C GLU A 306 -0.04 41.29 -6.27
N GLN A 307 -0.69 40.39 -7.04
CA GLN A 307 -0.59 40.40 -8.50
C GLN A 307 -1.09 41.73 -9.09
N VAL A 308 -2.26 42.20 -8.66
CA VAL A 308 -2.82 43.49 -9.12
C VAL A 308 -1.91 44.65 -8.70
N HIS A 309 -1.36 44.60 -7.49
CA HIS A 309 -0.40 45.60 -7.03
C HIS A 309 0.84 45.60 -7.93
N PHE A 310 1.47 44.44 -8.11
CA PHE A 310 2.62 44.24 -9.00
C PHE A 310 2.34 44.80 -10.40
N GLU A 311 1.25 44.38 -11.05
CA GLU A 311 0.87 44.86 -12.40
C GLU A 311 0.72 46.39 -12.50
N ASN A 312 0.28 47.04 -11.42
CA ASN A 312 0.20 48.50 -11.37
C ASN A 312 1.57 49.17 -11.18
N THR A 313 2.43 48.60 -10.33
CA THR A 313 3.72 49.21 -9.98
C THR A 313 4.80 48.98 -11.03
N ILE A 314 4.73 47.93 -11.86
CA ILE A 314 5.74 47.62 -12.90
C ILE A 314 6.03 48.83 -13.81
N LYS A 315 4.98 49.62 -14.11
CA LYS A 315 5.06 50.77 -15.02
C LYS A 315 6.04 51.85 -14.55
N ASP A 316 6.33 51.89 -13.25
CA ASP A 316 7.24 52.86 -12.65
C ASP A 316 8.71 52.39 -12.72
N PHE A 317 8.96 51.11 -13.01
CA PHE A 317 10.29 50.49 -12.94
C PHE A 317 10.81 49.91 -14.26
N TYR A 318 9.93 49.49 -15.16
CA TYR A 318 10.30 48.83 -16.41
C TYR A 318 9.72 49.54 -17.63
N ASN A 319 10.38 49.41 -18.78
CA ASN A 319 9.86 49.97 -20.02
C ASN A 319 8.55 49.24 -20.41
N PRO A 320 7.51 49.94 -20.91
CA PRO A 320 6.28 49.29 -21.36
C PRO A 320 6.45 48.23 -22.46
N LYS A 321 7.60 48.20 -23.15
CA LYS A 321 7.93 47.15 -24.14
C LYS A 321 8.49 45.87 -23.50
N ASP A 322 8.92 45.91 -22.25
CA ASP A 322 9.50 44.76 -21.55
C ASP A 322 8.39 43.85 -21.01
N ARG A 323 8.50 42.54 -21.26
CA ARG A 323 7.54 41.56 -20.74
C ARG A 323 7.92 41.13 -19.32
N VAL A 324 7.39 41.84 -18.33
CA VAL A 324 7.58 41.53 -16.91
C VAL A 324 6.38 40.73 -16.39
N VAL A 325 6.63 39.58 -15.76
CA VAL A 325 5.58 38.67 -15.26
C VAL A 325 5.94 38.18 -13.85
N LEU A 326 4.98 38.29 -12.93
CA LEU A 326 5.08 37.67 -11.61
C LEU A 326 4.89 36.16 -11.76
N LYS A 327 5.87 35.36 -11.33
CA LYS A 327 5.83 33.88 -11.48
C LYS A 327 5.26 33.17 -10.27
N ALA A 328 5.65 33.59 -9.07
CA ALA A 328 5.18 33.01 -7.82
C ALA A 328 5.29 34.01 -6.66
N ILE A 329 4.56 33.75 -5.59
CA ILE A 329 4.71 34.40 -4.28
C ILE A 329 4.86 33.30 -3.23
N ASP A 330 5.88 33.45 -2.39
CA ASP A 330 6.15 32.63 -1.22
C ASP A 330 5.91 33.42 0.05
N PHE A 331 5.17 32.84 0.98
CA PHE A 331 4.93 33.45 2.29
C PHE A 331 4.55 32.42 3.34
N THR A 332 4.76 32.78 4.61
CA THR A 332 4.50 31.92 5.77
C THR A 332 3.37 32.49 6.60
N VAL A 333 2.50 31.62 7.11
CA VAL A 333 1.52 31.98 8.15
C VAL A 333 1.75 31.06 9.33
N GLU A 334 2.18 31.64 10.45
CA GLU A 334 2.74 30.91 11.60
C GLU A 334 3.94 30.05 11.16
N ASN A 335 3.76 28.73 11.04
CA ASN A 335 4.80 27.78 10.62
C ASN A 335 4.45 27.03 9.33
N LYS A 336 3.50 27.54 8.55
CA LYS A 336 3.05 26.90 7.31
C LYS A 336 3.41 27.77 6.10
N GLU A 337 4.20 27.19 5.22
CA GLU A 337 4.61 27.80 3.96
C GLU A 337 3.51 27.70 2.90
N TYR A 338 3.36 28.77 2.13
CA TYR A 338 2.46 28.87 1.00
C TYR A 338 3.26 29.31 -0.22
N HIS A 339 3.31 28.44 -1.22
CA HIS A 339 3.81 28.73 -2.56
C HIS A 339 2.62 28.93 -3.51
N VAL A 340 2.45 30.14 -4.06
CA VAL A 340 1.37 30.44 -5.01
C VAL A 340 1.98 30.84 -6.35
N THR A 341 1.72 30.05 -7.39
CA THR A 341 2.18 30.33 -8.76
C THR A 341 1.13 31.10 -9.57
N PHE A 342 1.61 31.86 -10.56
CA PHE A 342 0.80 32.68 -11.47
C PHE A 342 1.01 32.27 -12.93
N GLY A 343 -0.06 32.38 -13.73
CA GLY A 343 -0.08 32.00 -15.15
C GLY A 343 -0.73 30.63 -15.40
N ASP A 344 -0.96 30.31 -16.67
CA ASP A 344 -1.47 29.00 -17.08
C ASP A 344 -0.44 27.91 -16.76
N GLU A 345 -0.90 26.79 -16.19
CA GLU A 345 -0.06 25.62 -16.00
C GLU A 345 0.45 25.17 -17.36
N ASN A 346 1.76 25.26 -17.60
CA ASN A 346 2.38 24.64 -18.77
C ASN A 346 2.31 23.12 -18.60
N TYR A 347 1.21 22.54 -19.10
CA TYR A 347 0.88 21.12 -18.98
C TYR A 347 2.03 20.23 -19.46
N VAL A 348 2.70 20.62 -20.56
CA VAL A 348 3.87 19.90 -21.09
C VAL A 348 5.00 19.87 -20.07
N LYS A 349 5.36 21.02 -19.49
CA LYS A 349 6.45 21.11 -18.51
C LYS A 349 6.10 20.39 -17.20
N LYS A 350 4.83 20.38 -16.80
CA LYS A 350 4.32 19.65 -15.63
C LYS A 350 4.40 18.13 -15.86
N LYS A 351 3.99 17.66 -17.04
CA LYS A 351 4.09 16.25 -17.44
C LYS A 351 5.55 15.80 -17.50
N GLN A 352 6.43 16.60 -18.12
CA GLN A 352 7.87 16.35 -18.14
C GLN A 352 8.45 16.23 -16.72
N LYS A 353 8.08 17.15 -15.82
CA LYS A 353 8.53 17.11 -14.41
C LYS A 353 8.09 15.82 -13.71
N LEU A 354 6.83 15.39 -13.90
CA LEU A 354 6.32 14.14 -13.32
C LEU A 354 7.05 12.92 -13.89
N GLN A 355 7.25 12.87 -15.21
CA GLN A 355 7.97 11.79 -15.88
C GLN A 355 9.44 11.70 -15.44
N SER A 356 10.14 12.84 -15.32
CA SER A 356 11.51 12.86 -14.81
C SER A 356 11.62 12.36 -13.38
N ILE A 357 10.65 12.66 -12.52
CA ILE A 357 10.64 12.17 -11.14
C ILE A 357 10.32 10.67 -11.10
N ALA A 358 9.34 10.19 -11.88
CA ALA A 358 9.05 8.76 -12.01
C ALA A 358 10.30 7.99 -12.45
N TYR A 359 11.00 8.49 -13.48
CA TYR A 359 12.25 7.94 -13.97
C TYR A 359 13.32 7.85 -12.89
N VAL A 360 13.56 8.93 -12.13
CA VAL A 360 14.57 8.92 -11.05
C VAL A 360 14.18 7.94 -9.93
N GLN A 361 12.89 7.86 -9.57
CA GLN A 361 12.46 6.89 -8.57
C GLN A 361 12.68 5.44 -9.01
N ASP A 362 12.49 5.15 -10.30
CA ASP A 362 12.67 3.80 -10.86
C ASP A 362 14.16 3.44 -10.98
N ILE A 363 14.99 4.33 -11.53
CA ILE A 363 16.42 4.07 -11.72
C ILE A 363 17.17 3.98 -10.38
N GLU A 364 16.90 4.90 -9.46
CA GLU A 364 17.61 4.97 -8.17
C GLU A 364 16.91 4.14 -7.08
N ASN A 365 15.89 3.34 -7.44
CA ASN A 365 15.10 2.52 -6.52
C ASN A 365 14.59 3.30 -5.29
N ILE A 366 14.17 4.55 -5.47
CA ILE A 366 13.68 5.39 -4.37
C ILE A 366 12.33 4.84 -3.90
N PRO A 367 12.22 4.34 -2.65
CA PRO A 367 10.96 3.81 -2.17
C PRO A 367 9.87 4.88 -2.18
N ARG A 368 8.65 4.47 -2.49
CA ARG A 368 7.45 5.33 -2.48
C ARG A 368 7.34 6.14 -1.19
N ASP A 369 7.53 5.47 -0.06
CA ASP A 369 7.48 6.11 1.26
C ASP A 369 8.61 7.13 1.44
N ALA A 370 9.83 6.84 0.98
CA ALA A 370 10.96 7.76 1.09
C ALA A 370 10.69 9.06 0.32
N TYR A 371 10.17 8.95 -0.91
CA TYR A 371 9.77 10.13 -1.69
C TYR A 371 8.60 10.87 -1.05
N HIS A 372 7.62 10.15 -0.50
CA HIS A 372 6.50 10.77 0.20
C HIS A 372 6.97 11.64 1.39
N HIS A 373 7.97 11.18 2.15
CA HIS A 373 8.58 11.99 3.20
C HIS A 373 9.30 13.24 2.66
N LEU A 374 10.03 13.10 1.54
CA LEU A 374 10.71 14.22 0.88
C LEU A 374 9.70 15.28 0.38
N ALA A 375 8.63 14.84 -0.30
CA ALA A 375 7.58 15.70 -0.81
C ALA A 375 6.70 16.32 0.29
N ALA A 376 6.71 15.76 1.50
CA ALA A 376 6.05 16.36 2.66
C ALA A 376 6.82 17.55 3.25
N VAL A 377 8.15 17.57 3.07
CA VAL A 377 9.03 18.65 3.54
C VAL A 377 9.17 19.73 2.46
N GLU A 378 9.30 19.34 1.20
CA GLU A 378 9.49 20.28 0.09
C GLU A 378 8.18 20.52 -0.69
N SER A 379 7.57 21.68 -0.49
CA SER A 379 6.25 22.02 -1.07
C SER A 379 6.25 22.17 -2.59
N ILE A 380 7.42 22.35 -3.22
CA ILE A 380 7.59 22.50 -4.67
C ILE A 380 7.58 21.13 -5.39
N LEU A 381 7.79 20.03 -4.66
CA LEU A 381 7.79 18.69 -5.24
C LEU A 381 6.35 18.22 -5.56
N PRO A 382 6.16 17.49 -6.67
CA PRO A 382 4.88 16.86 -6.97
C PRO A 382 4.46 15.88 -5.89
N GLN A 383 3.16 15.78 -5.67
CA GLN A 383 2.62 14.78 -4.74
C GLN A 383 2.81 13.38 -5.31
N GLU A 384 3.08 12.43 -4.41
CA GLU A 384 3.32 11.03 -4.73
C GLU A 384 2.20 10.43 -5.61
N TYR A 385 0.93 10.73 -5.31
CA TYR A 385 -0.20 10.19 -6.09
C TYR A 385 -0.10 10.56 -7.58
N ALA A 386 0.39 11.76 -7.91
CA ALA A 386 0.48 12.24 -9.28
C ALA A 386 1.57 11.48 -10.04
N ILE A 387 2.66 11.13 -9.36
CA ILE A 387 3.75 10.32 -9.91
C ILE A 387 3.29 8.88 -10.11
N SER A 388 2.56 8.31 -9.14
CA SER A 388 1.95 6.99 -9.27
C SER A 388 1.00 6.91 -10.46
N GLN A 389 0.21 7.95 -10.71
CA GLN A 389 -0.68 8.00 -11.87
C GLN A 389 0.11 8.09 -13.18
N THR A 390 1.18 8.90 -13.21
CA THR A 390 2.08 8.96 -14.38
C THR A 390 2.74 7.61 -14.66
N ARG A 391 3.13 6.85 -13.63
CA ARG A 391 3.65 5.47 -13.80
C ARG A 391 2.61 4.53 -14.42
N GLN A 392 1.35 4.60 -13.98
CA GLN A 392 0.28 3.80 -14.57
C GLN A 392 0.05 4.15 -16.05
N GLU A 393 0.08 5.44 -16.40
CA GLU A 393 -0.02 5.89 -17.79
C GLU A 393 1.17 5.38 -18.64
N ILE A 394 2.38 5.40 -18.09
CA ILE A 394 3.57 4.85 -18.76
C ILE A 394 3.41 3.33 -18.95
N ASN A 395 2.98 2.59 -17.92
CA ASN A 395 2.80 1.14 -18.01
C ASN A 395 1.75 0.77 -19.07
N ALA A 396 0.61 1.45 -19.11
CA ALA A 396 -0.42 1.23 -20.12
C ALA A 396 0.11 1.49 -21.54
N TYR A 397 0.92 2.54 -21.70
CA TYR A 397 1.59 2.83 -22.97
C TYR A 397 2.65 1.77 -23.34
N MET A 398 3.39 1.25 -22.35
CA MET A 398 4.38 0.21 -22.58
C MET A 398 3.73 -1.14 -22.93
N GLU A 399 2.59 -1.48 -22.33
CA GLU A 399 1.79 -2.66 -22.67
C GLU A 399 1.29 -2.63 -24.13
N GLU A 400 1.06 -1.44 -24.70
CA GLU A 400 0.72 -1.30 -26.12
C GLU A 400 1.94 -1.48 -27.05
N LEU A 401 3.16 -1.21 -26.56
CA LEU A 401 4.40 -1.26 -27.36
C LEU A 401 5.14 -2.58 -27.26
N ILE A 402 5.07 -3.24 -26.11
CA ILE A 402 5.77 -4.50 -25.81
C ILE A 402 4.70 -5.51 -25.41
N SER A 403 4.45 -6.51 -26.27
CA SER A 403 3.60 -7.64 -25.92
C SER A 403 4.25 -8.37 -24.74
N ILE A 404 3.52 -8.50 -23.63
CA ILE A 404 3.93 -9.33 -22.50
C ILE A 404 3.08 -10.58 -22.55
N ASP A 405 3.69 -11.70 -22.92
CA ASP A 405 2.97 -12.95 -23.06
C ASP A 405 2.84 -13.65 -21.70
N PHE A 406 1.59 -13.98 -21.35
CA PHE A 406 1.28 -14.69 -20.12
C PHE A 406 1.14 -16.19 -20.42
N ILE A 407 2.10 -16.98 -19.94
CA ILE A 407 2.05 -18.44 -20.08
C ILE A 407 1.20 -19.04 -18.94
N ASP A 408 0.03 -19.62 -19.28
CA ASP A 408 -0.75 -20.43 -18.33
C ASP A 408 -0.16 -21.85 -18.21
N LEU A 409 0.56 -22.07 -17.11
CA LEU A 409 1.22 -23.33 -16.79
C LEU A 409 0.25 -24.51 -16.61
N ASN A 410 -1.04 -24.25 -16.31
CA ASN A 410 -2.01 -25.33 -16.08
C ASN A 410 -2.50 -25.96 -17.38
N SER A 411 -2.48 -25.23 -18.49
CA SER A 411 -2.87 -25.75 -19.82
C SER A 411 -1.75 -26.50 -20.54
N THR A 412 -0.48 -26.16 -20.28
CA THR A 412 0.68 -26.66 -21.05
C THR A 412 1.20 -28.03 -20.57
N ILE A 413 0.70 -28.55 -19.44
CA ILE A 413 1.07 -29.91 -18.98
C ILE A 413 0.48 -31.01 -19.89
N VAL A 414 -0.46 -30.67 -20.80
CA VAL A 414 -1.18 -31.64 -21.65
C VAL A 414 -1.13 -31.35 -23.16
N GLN A 415 -0.59 -30.24 -23.67
CA GLN A 415 -0.53 -30.00 -25.13
C GLN A 415 0.80 -29.42 -25.62
N GLU A 416 1.05 -29.67 -26.91
CA GLU A 416 2.27 -29.47 -27.71
C GLU A 416 2.92 -28.08 -27.57
N GLU A 417 4.22 -28.05 -27.88
CA GLU A 417 5.12 -26.90 -27.85
C GLU A 417 4.47 -25.63 -28.44
N PRO A 418 4.63 -24.45 -27.81
CA PRO A 418 4.19 -23.20 -28.41
C PRO A 418 4.87 -23.02 -29.78
N SER A 419 4.06 -23.05 -30.83
CA SER A 419 4.46 -22.79 -32.21
C SER A 419 4.41 -21.29 -32.45
N GLU A 420 5.30 -20.53 -31.84
CA GLU A 420 5.60 -19.17 -32.30
C GLU A 420 6.94 -19.21 -33.03
N GLU A 421 6.93 -18.72 -34.28
CA GLU A 421 8.16 -18.58 -35.05
C GLU A 421 9.04 -17.52 -34.36
N PRO A 422 10.32 -17.81 -34.12
CA PRO A 422 11.23 -16.89 -33.44
C PRO A 422 11.49 -15.62 -34.25
N ASP A 423 11.14 -14.47 -33.68
CA ASP A 423 11.21 -13.13 -34.29
C ASP A 423 12.63 -12.50 -34.24
N ILE A 424 13.68 -13.32 -34.34
CA ILE A 424 15.09 -12.87 -34.27
C ILE A 424 15.44 -11.91 -35.43
N THR A 425 14.65 -11.92 -36.51
CA THR A 425 14.81 -11.05 -37.68
C THR A 425 13.96 -9.78 -37.67
N ASP A 426 13.24 -9.48 -36.57
CA ASP A 426 12.44 -8.26 -36.47
C ASP A 426 13.33 -7.01 -36.72
N PRO A 427 13.01 -6.18 -37.74
CA PRO A 427 13.74 -4.95 -38.03
C PRO A 427 13.90 -4.00 -36.83
N LEU A 428 12.93 -3.98 -35.90
CA LEU A 428 12.95 -3.16 -34.69
C LEU A 428 13.97 -3.68 -33.66
N ILE A 429 14.11 -5.00 -33.52
CA ILE A 429 15.13 -5.63 -32.66
C ILE A 429 16.51 -5.33 -33.25
N ILE A 430 16.67 -5.48 -34.56
CA ILE A 430 17.92 -5.17 -35.27
C ILE A 430 18.30 -3.69 -35.08
N GLU A 431 17.34 -2.76 -35.21
CA GLU A 431 17.57 -1.32 -35.01
C GLU A 431 17.99 -0.98 -33.57
N GLN A 432 17.40 -1.63 -32.56
CA GLN A 432 17.81 -1.46 -31.16
C GLN A 432 19.24 -1.95 -30.91
N VAL A 433 19.63 -3.09 -31.49
CA VAL A 433 21.01 -3.60 -31.39
C VAL A 433 21.99 -2.67 -32.12
N ILE A 434 21.62 -2.12 -33.28
CA ILE A 434 22.44 -1.12 -34.01
C ILE A 434 22.63 0.15 -33.17
N ASN A 435 21.57 0.67 -32.55
CA ASN A 435 21.64 1.85 -31.67
C ASN A 435 22.52 1.61 -30.43
N ALA A 436 22.57 0.37 -29.92
CA ALA A 436 23.51 -0.02 -28.87
C ALA A 436 24.96 -0.14 -29.39
N ALA A 437 25.15 -0.58 -30.63
CA ALA A 437 26.45 -0.72 -31.30
C ALA A 437 27.16 0.63 -31.52
N GLU A 438 26.42 1.68 -31.91
CA GLU A 438 26.97 3.03 -32.13
C GLU A 438 27.58 3.66 -30.85
N LYS A 439 27.26 3.13 -29.66
CA LYS A 439 27.82 3.57 -28.37
C LYS A 439 29.17 2.92 -27.98
N ARG A 440 29.93 2.36 -28.95
CA ARG A 440 31.30 1.79 -28.80
C ARG A 440 31.41 0.43 -28.10
N ILE A 441 30.38 -0.43 -28.14
CA ILE A 441 30.40 -1.74 -27.45
C ILE A 441 30.80 -2.90 -28.39
N LEU A 442 30.59 -2.75 -29.70
CA LEU A 442 30.86 -3.80 -30.69
C LEU A 442 32.13 -3.49 -31.48
N ASP A 443 33.09 -4.43 -31.48
CA ASP A 443 34.30 -4.38 -32.30
C ASP A 443 34.13 -5.25 -33.56
N PRO A 444 33.99 -4.66 -34.77
CA PRO A 444 33.83 -5.43 -36.00
C PRO A 444 35.01 -6.36 -36.31
N ALA A 445 36.19 -6.14 -35.69
CA ALA A 445 37.33 -7.04 -35.81
C ALA A 445 37.15 -8.34 -35.01
N ILE A 446 36.23 -8.35 -34.03
CA ILE A 446 35.86 -9.50 -33.20
C ILE A 446 34.33 -9.60 -33.18
N PRO A 447 33.72 -10.20 -34.22
CA PRO A 447 32.27 -10.24 -34.38
C PRO A 447 31.63 -11.32 -33.49
N THR A 448 31.87 -11.23 -32.19
CA THR A 448 31.32 -12.10 -31.15
C THR A 448 30.67 -11.26 -30.06
N ILE A 449 29.41 -11.53 -29.78
CA ILE A 449 28.65 -10.89 -28.70
C ILE A 449 28.63 -11.84 -27.50
N HIS A 450 29.12 -11.36 -26.36
CA HIS A 450 29.05 -12.10 -25.10
C HIS A 450 27.78 -11.70 -24.33
N LEU A 451 26.88 -12.65 -24.11
CA LEU A 451 25.65 -12.44 -23.36
C LEU A 451 25.65 -13.24 -22.07
N ARG A 452 25.36 -12.57 -20.95
CA ARG A 452 25.21 -13.19 -19.64
C ARG A 452 23.74 -13.29 -19.29
N ILE A 453 23.30 -14.50 -18.96
CA ILE A 453 21.99 -14.81 -18.41
C ILE A 453 22.15 -15.02 -16.91
N SER A 454 21.30 -14.37 -16.11
CA SER A 454 21.32 -14.51 -14.66
C SER A 454 19.94 -14.81 -14.06
N GLY A 455 19.96 -15.52 -12.93
CA GLY A 455 18.75 -15.90 -12.19
C GLY A 455 18.44 -15.01 -10.98
N ASP A 456 19.07 -13.84 -10.86
CA ASP A 456 18.94 -12.95 -9.72
C ASP A 456 17.96 -11.79 -9.99
N GLY A 457 17.06 -11.54 -9.03
CA GLY A 457 16.12 -10.42 -9.07
C GLY A 457 16.74 -9.05 -8.77
N GLN A 458 18.07 -8.93 -8.79
CA GLN A 458 18.71 -7.61 -8.70
C GLN A 458 18.97 -7.12 -10.12
N ASN A 459 18.48 -5.91 -10.40
CA ASN A 459 18.59 -5.27 -11.70
C ASN A 459 19.67 -4.17 -11.63
N PRO A 460 20.98 -4.49 -11.70
CA PRO A 460 21.99 -3.46 -11.92
C PRO A 460 21.70 -2.77 -13.25
N ASN A 461 22.05 -1.48 -13.35
CA ASN A 461 22.10 -0.76 -14.64
C ASN A 461 22.67 -1.69 -15.73
N TYR A 462 21.99 -1.77 -16.88
CA TYR A 462 22.31 -2.62 -18.04
C TYR A 462 21.87 -4.11 -18.01
N HIS A 463 20.98 -4.52 -17.09
CA HIS A 463 20.28 -5.82 -17.20
C HIS A 463 18.88 -5.63 -17.77
N TYR A 464 18.46 -6.57 -18.62
CA TYR A 464 17.11 -6.60 -19.19
C TYR A 464 16.39 -7.84 -18.68
N THR A 465 15.23 -7.66 -18.07
CA THR A 465 14.40 -8.78 -17.61
C THR A 465 13.78 -9.45 -18.82
N THR A 466 14.17 -10.70 -19.08
CA THR A 466 13.66 -11.49 -20.21
C THR A 466 12.50 -12.41 -19.81
N ILE A 467 12.51 -12.96 -18.59
CA ILE A 467 11.43 -13.81 -18.07
C ILE A 467 11.07 -13.38 -16.65
N LEU A 468 9.77 -13.14 -16.40
CA LEU A 468 9.21 -13.02 -15.06
C LEU A 468 8.36 -14.25 -14.74
N PHE A 469 8.83 -15.07 -13.81
CA PHE A 469 8.17 -16.32 -13.45
C PHE A 469 7.75 -16.34 -11.96
N PRO A 470 6.46 -16.12 -11.65
CA PRO A 470 5.94 -16.19 -10.28
C PRO A 470 5.53 -17.63 -9.93
N GLY A 471 6.50 -18.53 -9.77
CA GLY A 471 6.24 -19.93 -9.44
C GLY A 471 7.32 -20.59 -8.60
N SER A 472 7.15 -21.89 -8.32
CA SER A 472 8.15 -22.65 -7.55
C SER A 472 9.37 -22.96 -8.40
N GLU A 473 10.56 -22.69 -7.86
CA GLU A 473 11.87 -22.98 -8.45
C GLU A 473 12.12 -24.50 -8.49
N ASN A 474 11.54 -25.16 -9.50
CA ASN A 474 11.71 -26.59 -9.77
C ASN A 474 11.87 -26.83 -11.28
N TYR A 475 12.53 -27.94 -11.64
CA TYR A 475 12.88 -28.23 -13.02
C TYR A 475 11.67 -28.28 -13.98
N PRO A 476 10.57 -29.01 -13.69
CA PRO A 476 9.44 -29.09 -14.62
C PRO A 476 8.84 -27.72 -14.95
N THR A 477 8.68 -26.85 -13.95
CA THR A 477 8.04 -25.55 -14.18
C THR A 477 8.99 -24.58 -14.88
N LEU A 478 10.28 -24.61 -14.55
CA LEU A 478 11.29 -23.82 -15.23
C LEU A 478 11.48 -24.26 -16.69
N LYS A 479 11.40 -25.55 -16.97
CA LYS A 479 11.48 -26.07 -18.35
C LYS A 479 10.38 -25.47 -19.23
N VAL A 480 9.15 -25.39 -18.72
CA VAL A 480 8.03 -24.79 -19.45
C VAL A 480 8.22 -23.29 -19.58
N ALA A 481 8.51 -22.60 -18.47
CA ALA A 481 8.62 -21.15 -18.44
C ALA A 481 9.77 -20.61 -19.31
N ALA A 482 10.87 -21.36 -19.41
CA ALA A 482 12.05 -20.96 -20.17
C ALA A 482 12.10 -21.54 -21.59
N ASN A 483 11.06 -22.24 -22.06
CA ASN A 483 11.11 -22.96 -23.33
C ASN A 483 11.35 -22.02 -24.52
N ALA A 484 10.52 -20.97 -24.66
CA ALA A 484 10.61 -20.00 -25.75
C ALA A 484 12.00 -19.32 -25.77
N LEU A 485 12.43 -18.78 -24.63
CA LEU A 485 13.78 -18.19 -24.50
C LEU A 485 14.88 -19.20 -24.84
N THR A 486 14.75 -20.47 -24.44
CA THR A 486 15.77 -21.48 -24.75
C THR A 486 15.85 -21.76 -26.25
N GLN A 487 14.72 -21.82 -26.95
CA GLN A 487 14.67 -22.00 -28.40
C GLN A 487 15.29 -20.79 -29.12
N GLU A 488 14.92 -19.57 -28.76
CA GLU A 488 15.50 -18.35 -29.33
C GLU A 488 17.02 -18.29 -29.14
N LEU A 489 17.50 -18.59 -27.93
CA LEU A 489 18.94 -18.59 -27.65
C LEU A 489 19.69 -19.70 -28.39
N GLN A 490 19.06 -20.86 -28.60
CA GLN A 490 19.64 -21.94 -29.40
C GLN A 490 19.79 -21.51 -30.86
N GLU A 491 18.77 -20.88 -31.44
CA GLU A 491 18.84 -20.36 -32.79
C GLU A 491 19.87 -19.26 -32.92
N LEU A 492 19.89 -18.33 -31.97
CA LEU A 492 20.86 -17.25 -31.92
C LEU A 492 22.31 -17.79 -31.82
N SER A 493 22.50 -18.88 -31.06
CA SER A 493 23.79 -19.58 -30.95
C SER A 493 24.20 -20.27 -32.25
N ASN A 494 23.25 -20.76 -33.05
CA ASN A 494 23.51 -21.57 -34.24
C ASN A 494 23.64 -20.71 -35.51
N VAL A 495 22.82 -19.67 -35.62
CA VAL A 495 22.66 -18.84 -36.82
C VAL A 495 23.43 -17.52 -36.71
N GLY A 496 23.50 -16.94 -35.51
CA GLY A 496 24.02 -15.58 -35.31
C GLY A 496 23.11 -14.48 -35.86
N ILE A 497 23.58 -13.24 -35.87
CA ILE A 497 22.85 -12.08 -36.45
C ILE A 497 23.73 -11.34 -37.46
N VAL A 498 23.17 -10.98 -38.61
CA VAL A 498 23.86 -10.13 -39.58
C VAL A 498 23.53 -8.66 -39.30
N ILE A 499 24.55 -7.88 -38.94
CA ILE A 499 24.45 -6.43 -38.69
C ILE A 499 25.48 -5.74 -39.59
N ASN A 500 25.04 -4.78 -40.41
CA ASN A 500 25.91 -4.04 -41.33
C ASN A 500 26.84 -4.96 -42.16
N ASN A 501 26.26 -6.02 -42.74
CA ASN A 501 26.96 -7.05 -43.53
C ASN A 501 28.02 -7.87 -42.77
N THR A 502 28.06 -7.77 -41.44
CA THR A 502 28.96 -8.56 -40.58
C THR A 502 28.12 -9.60 -39.83
N LEU A 503 28.51 -10.87 -39.90
CA LEU A 503 27.88 -11.94 -39.13
C LEU A 503 28.43 -11.94 -37.71
N TRP A 504 27.56 -11.67 -36.74
CA TRP A 504 27.86 -11.68 -35.31
C TRP A 504 27.48 -13.02 -34.70
N ASN A 505 28.48 -13.71 -34.13
CA ASN A 505 28.27 -14.94 -33.37
C ASN A 505 27.97 -14.62 -31.91
N PHE A 506 27.30 -15.53 -31.21
CA PHE A 506 26.96 -15.35 -29.80
C PHE A 506 27.70 -16.35 -28.92
N GLU A 507 28.32 -15.86 -27.85
CA GLU A 507 28.81 -16.70 -26.77
C GLU A 507 28.04 -16.37 -25.48
N PHE A 508 27.34 -17.38 -24.97
CA PHE A 508 26.52 -17.23 -23.79
C PHE A 508 27.26 -17.66 -22.51
N PHE A 509 26.94 -16.97 -21.42
CA PHE A 509 27.34 -17.29 -20.06
C PHE A 509 26.10 -17.37 -19.19
N PHE A 510 26.03 -18.37 -18.30
CA PHE A 510 24.94 -18.49 -17.35
C PHE A 510 25.47 -18.39 -15.93
N SER A 511 24.86 -17.56 -15.11
CA SER A 511 25.26 -17.42 -13.71
C SER A 511 24.09 -17.28 -12.76
N SER A 512 24.14 -17.99 -11.64
CA SER A 512 23.10 -17.91 -10.62
C SER A 512 23.60 -18.49 -9.31
N ASP A 513 22.79 -18.36 -8.25
CA ASP A 513 23.05 -19.11 -7.04
C ASP A 513 23.09 -20.62 -7.31
N TRP A 514 23.73 -21.36 -6.42
CA TRP A 514 23.98 -22.79 -6.62
C TRP A 514 22.70 -23.60 -6.86
N LYS A 515 21.61 -23.27 -6.16
CA LYS A 515 20.38 -24.06 -6.22
C LYS A 515 19.72 -23.89 -7.58
N PHE A 516 19.61 -22.65 -8.05
CA PHE A 516 19.06 -22.37 -9.38
C PHE A 516 19.94 -22.98 -10.47
N LEU A 517 21.27 -22.81 -10.36
CA LEU A 517 22.24 -23.38 -11.30
C LEU A 517 22.14 -24.90 -11.41
N ALA A 518 22.10 -25.61 -10.27
CA ALA A 518 21.94 -27.06 -10.24
C ALA A 518 20.61 -27.50 -10.86
N THR A 519 19.53 -26.73 -10.62
CA THR A 519 18.22 -27.00 -11.20
C THR A 519 18.26 -26.84 -12.72
N CYS A 520 18.79 -25.74 -13.26
CA CYS A 520 18.91 -25.51 -14.69
C CYS A 520 19.81 -26.56 -15.38
N LEU A 521 20.81 -27.11 -14.70
CA LEU A 521 21.66 -28.18 -15.22
C LEU A 521 21.04 -29.58 -15.13
N GLY A 522 19.81 -29.70 -14.60
CA GLY A 522 19.18 -31.00 -14.35
C GLY A 522 19.97 -31.86 -13.36
N PHE A 523 20.68 -31.21 -12.43
CA PHE A 523 21.63 -31.85 -11.52
C PHE A 523 20.96 -32.32 -10.23
N ASN A 524 21.62 -33.25 -9.54
CA ASN A 524 21.13 -33.79 -8.28
C ASN A 524 21.23 -32.77 -7.12
N ALA A 525 20.67 -33.15 -5.97
CA ALA A 525 20.73 -32.34 -4.76
C ALA A 525 22.18 -32.12 -4.29
N ALA A 526 22.46 -30.94 -3.73
CA ALA A 526 23.79 -30.54 -3.26
C ALA A 526 24.41 -31.47 -2.19
N ASN A 527 23.60 -32.30 -1.52
CA ASN A 527 24.04 -33.29 -0.55
C ASN A 527 24.40 -34.66 -1.17
N SER A 528 24.36 -34.82 -2.50
CA SER A 528 24.75 -36.03 -3.20
C SER A 528 26.25 -36.34 -3.10
N ASN A 529 26.65 -37.60 -3.32
CA ASN A 529 28.05 -37.98 -3.43
C ASN A 529 28.74 -37.33 -4.65
N ASN A 530 28.00 -37.17 -5.74
CA ASN A 530 28.47 -36.53 -6.97
C ASN A 530 27.92 -35.11 -7.00
N PHE A 531 28.67 -34.16 -6.44
CA PHE A 531 28.19 -32.81 -6.17
C PHE A 531 28.69 -31.77 -7.18
N CYS A 532 29.73 -32.07 -7.94
CA CYS A 532 30.33 -31.11 -8.87
C CYS A 532 29.71 -31.23 -10.27
N PRO A 533 29.17 -30.15 -10.86
CA PRO A 533 28.67 -30.17 -12.22
C PRO A 533 29.78 -30.16 -13.27
N TRP A 534 31.01 -29.73 -12.94
CA TRP A 534 32.10 -29.58 -13.92
C TRP A 534 33.05 -30.77 -14.03
N CYS A 535 33.17 -31.57 -12.97
CA CYS A 535 34.05 -32.75 -12.94
C CYS A 535 33.44 -33.90 -12.13
N GLU A 536 34.06 -35.07 -12.19
CA GLU A 536 33.56 -36.30 -11.57
C GLU A 536 34.05 -36.54 -10.13
N ILE A 537 34.51 -35.47 -9.46
CA ILE A 537 34.93 -35.56 -8.05
C ILE A 537 33.77 -36.04 -7.17
N THR A 538 34.08 -37.02 -6.32
CA THR A 538 33.15 -37.53 -5.31
C THR A 538 33.40 -36.88 -3.95
N LYS A 539 32.41 -36.96 -3.04
CA LYS A 539 32.54 -36.37 -1.70
C LYS A 539 33.73 -36.90 -0.90
N ASN A 540 34.12 -38.16 -1.13
CA ASN A 540 35.21 -38.84 -0.42
C ASN A 540 36.59 -38.40 -0.90
N GLN A 541 36.68 -37.81 -2.10
CA GLN A 541 37.93 -37.29 -2.66
C GLN A 541 38.16 -35.81 -2.32
N ARG A 542 37.21 -35.17 -1.62
CA ARG A 542 37.33 -33.77 -1.20
C ARG A 542 38.46 -33.61 -0.18
N GLY A 543 39.32 -32.61 -0.40
CA GLY A 543 40.46 -32.32 0.47
C GLY A 543 41.69 -33.20 0.23
N ASN A 544 41.64 -34.14 -0.74
CA ASN A 544 42.84 -34.83 -1.19
C ASN A 544 43.64 -33.92 -2.13
N GLY A 545 44.71 -33.31 -1.61
CA GLY A 545 45.59 -32.39 -2.36
C GLY A 545 46.50 -33.05 -3.40
N GLN A 546 46.32 -34.34 -3.68
CA GLN A 546 47.12 -35.10 -4.66
C GLN A 546 46.57 -35.03 -6.09
N ASN A 547 45.34 -34.53 -6.30
CA ASN A 547 44.69 -34.52 -7.61
C ASN A 547 44.34 -33.10 -8.05
N ASP A 548 44.82 -32.70 -9.23
CA ASP A 548 44.35 -31.50 -9.92
C ASP A 548 43.05 -31.82 -10.67
N TRP A 549 41.95 -31.17 -10.26
CA TRP A 549 40.65 -31.37 -10.88
C TRP A 549 40.42 -30.30 -11.95
N THR A 550 40.41 -30.72 -13.21
CA THR A 550 40.02 -29.89 -14.36
C THR A 550 38.55 -30.09 -14.70
N ILE A 551 37.98 -29.19 -15.50
CA ILE A 551 36.64 -29.36 -16.07
C ILE A 551 36.71 -30.53 -17.06
N SER A 552 36.15 -31.68 -16.68
CA SER A 552 36.20 -32.93 -17.46
C SER A 552 34.87 -33.28 -18.11
N LYS A 553 33.77 -32.73 -17.61
CA LYS A 553 32.44 -32.94 -18.15
C LYS A 553 32.19 -31.98 -19.32
N SER A 554 31.54 -32.46 -20.38
CA SER A 554 31.18 -31.64 -21.53
C SER A 554 29.67 -31.52 -21.70
N MET A 555 29.23 -30.37 -22.22
CA MET A 555 27.82 -30.16 -22.55
C MET A 555 27.38 -31.05 -23.72
N SER A 556 28.25 -31.30 -24.70
CA SER A 556 27.95 -32.17 -25.85
C SER A 556 27.54 -33.59 -25.43
N SER A 557 28.29 -34.20 -24.50
CA SER A 557 27.95 -35.54 -23.98
C SER A 557 26.62 -35.54 -23.21
N LEU A 558 26.29 -34.44 -22.52
CA LEU A 558 25.01 -34.29 -21.82
C LEU A 558 23.83 -34.07 -22.78
N ASN A 559 24.07 -33.45 -23.93
CA ASN A 559 23.06 -33.25 -24.96
C ASN A 559 22.71 -34.57 -25.66
N GLU A 560 23.70 -35.43 -25.89
CA GLU A 560 23.50 -36.79 -26.42
C GLU A 560 22.85 -37.72 -25.38
N ASN A 561 23.34 -37.67 -24.14
CA ASN A 561 22.81 -38.45 -23.03
C ASN A 561 22.78 -37.61 -21.74
N PRO A 562 21.59 -37.16 -21.28
CA PRO A 562 21.44 -36.37 -20.06
C PRO A 562 21.99 -37.00 -18.77
N THR A 563 22.22 -38.31 -18.80
CA THR A 563 22.75 -39.10 -17.67
C THR A 563 24.18 -39.59 -17.89
N ALA A 564 24.87 -39.08 -18.92
CA ALA A 564 26.24 -39.47 -19.27
C ALA A 564 27.22 -39.38 -18.09
N TYR A 565 26.99 -38.41 -17.20
CA TYR A 565 27.84 -38.19 -16.04
C TYR A 565 27.12 -38.39 -14.71
N PRO A 566 27.83 -38.91 -13.68
CA PRO A 566 27.30 -38.99 -12.35
C PRO A 566 26.84 -37.62 -11.83
N GLY A 567 25.57 -37.59 -11.44
CA GLY A 567 24.92 -36.46 -10.81
C GLY A 567 24.02 -35.64 -11.73
N HIS A 568 24.19 -35.70 -13.04
CA HIS A 568 23.18 -35.22 -13.98
C HIS A 568 22.05 -36.25 -14.09
N LYS A 569 20.81 -35.78 -14.03
CA LYS A 569 19.60 -36.60 -14.00
C LYS A 569 18.61 -36.23 -15.09
N LEU A 570 18.59 -34.95 -15.47
CA LEU A 570 17.68 -34.38 -16.46
C LEU A 570 18.49 -33.57 -17.48
N PRO A 571 17.94 -33.33 -18.68
CA PRO A 571 18.60 -32.48 -19.67
C PRO A 571 18.86 -31.08 -19.13
N PRO A 572 20.05 -30.49 -19.34
CA PRO A 572 20.26 -29.07 -19.05
C PRO A 572 19.26 -28.20 -19.83
N LEU A 573 18.69 -27.18 -19.18
CA LEU A 573 17.77 -26.23 -19.81
C LEU A 573 18.52 -25.40 -20.86
N PHE A 574 19.64 -24.79 -20.46
CA PHE A 574 20.48 -23.99 -21.35
C PHE A 574 21.60 -24.83 -21.98
N ASN A 575 21.21 -25.83 -22.77
CA ASN A 575 22.10 -26.84 -23.35
C ASN A 575 23.04 -26.32 -24.47
N MET A 576 22.77 -25.13 -25.01
CA MET A 576 23.63 -24.41 -25.96
C MET A 576 24.82 -23.75 -25.28
N ILE A 577 24.77 -23.57 -23.95
CA ILE A 577 25.82 -22.92 -23.18
C ILE A 577 26.86 -23.97 -22.76
N SER A 578 28.14 -23.70 -23.03
CA SER A 578 29.22 -24.59 -22.57
C SER A 578 29.19 -24.76 -21.05
N LEU A 579 29.50 -25.95 -20.56
CA LEU A 579 29.51 -26.23 -19.12
C LEU A 579 30.53 -25.36 -18.36
N LYS A 580 31.64 -24.98 -19.02
CA LYS A 580 32.64 -24.04 -18.47
C LYS A 580 32.10 -22.62 -18.32
N ASN A 581 31.07 -22.25 -19.09
CA ASN A 581 30.42 -20.93 -19.08
C ASN A 581 29.23 -20.88 -18.11
N HIS A 582 28.93 -21.98 -17.40
CA HIS A 582 28.02 -21.99 -16.26
C HIS A 582 28.81 -21.65 -15.00
N VAL A 583 28.63 -20.43 -14.49
CA VAL A 583 29.44 -19.86 -13.42
C VAL A 583 28.57 -19.64 -12.17
N PRO A 584 28.93 -20.22 -11.01
CA PRO A 584 28.18 -20.00 -9.78
C PRO A 584 28.34 -18.56 -9.29
N ASP A 585 27.30 -18.04 -8.64
CA ASP A 585 27.29 -16.68 -8.11
C ASP A 585 28.41 -16.46 -7.08
N LYS A 586 29.20 -15.39 -7.29
CA LYS A 586 30.37 -15.07 -6.47
C LYS A 586 29.98 -14.71 -5.03
N LEU A 587 28.88 -14.00 -4.84
CA LEU A 587 28.43 -13.57 -3.51
C LEU A 587 28.04 -14.79 -2.66
N HIS A 588 27.23 -15.69 -3.21
CA HIS A 588 26.80 -16.90 -2.53
C HIS A 588 27.97 -17.84 -2.21
N ILE A 589 28.96 -17.95 -3.10
CA ILE A 589 30.20 -18.69 -2.82
C ILE A 589 30.95 -18.05 -1.65
N MET A 590 31.15 -16.73 -1.69
CA MET A 590 31.87 -16.01 -0.65
C MET A 590 31.20 -16.16 0.72
N LEU A 591 29.87 -16.03 0.77
CA LEU A 591 29.09 -16.26 1.99
C LEU A 591 29.29 -17.69 2.51
N ARG A 592 29.24 -18.69 1.63
CA ARG A 592 29.43 -20.09 2.03
C ARG A 592 30.83 -20.40 2.54
N ILE A 593 31.86 -19.81 1.92
CA ILE A 593 33.25 -19.91 2.40
C ILE A 593 33.37 -19.26 3.78
N THR A 594 32.80 -18.07 3.94
CA THR A 594 32.82 -17.33 5.21
C THR A 594 32.15 -18.12 6.33
N ASP A 595 30.97 -18.70 6.08
CA ASP A 595 30.27 -19.56 7.04
C ASP A 595 31.14 -20.73 7.50
N ARG A 596 31.84 -21.39 6.56
CA ARG A 596 32.69 -22.55 6.86
C ARG A 596 33.95 -22.18 7.62
N LEU A 597 34.62 -21.09 7.22
CA LEU A 597 35.77 -20.58 7.95
C LEU A 597 35.39 -20.18 9.38
N TRP A 598 34.24 -19.52 9.54
CA TRP A 598 33.73 -19.13 10.84
C TRP A 598 33.36 -20.33 11.71
N GLU A 599 32.71 -21.35 11.13
CA GLU A 599 32.42 -22.61 11.80
C GLU A 599 33.70 -23.30 12.30
N LEU A 600 34.75 -23.34 11.48
CA LEU A 600 36.05 -23.92 11.85
C LEU A 600 36.70 -23.17 13.01
N VAL A 601 36.70 -21.84 12.99
CA VAL A 601 37.21 -21.01 14.10
C VAL A 601 36.45 -21.34 15.39
N LEU A 602 35.12 -21.43 15.35
CA LEU A 602 34.32 -21.77 16.52
C LEU A 602 34.56 -23.21 16.99
N GLN A 603 34.76 -24.16 16.07
CA GLN A 603 35.08 -25.55 16.40
C GLN A 603 36.45 -25.66 17.07
N GLU A 604 37.46 -24.93 16.60
CA GLU A 604 38.80 -24.90 17.21
C GLU A 604 38.74 -24.37 18.65
N ILE A 605 38.07 -23.23 18.87
CA ILE A 605 37.84 -22.67 20.21
C ILE A 605 37.12 -23.67 21.13
N LYS A 606 36.13 -24.41 20.60
CA LYS A 606 35.41 -25.45 21.36
C LYS A 606 36.33 -26.64 21.69
N ASN A 607 37.14 -27.09 20.75
CA ASN A 607 38.06 -28.22 20.93
C ASN A 607 39.14 -27.91 21.97
N GLU A 608 39.57 -26.65 22.07
CA GLU A 608 40.49 -26.18 23.11
C GLU A 608 39.81 -25.95 24.47
N GLY A 609 38.49 -26.16 24.58
CA GLY A 609 37.74 -25.92 25.81
C GLY A 609 37.59 -24.44 26.18
N LEU A 610 37.87 -23.54 25.23
CA LEU A 610 37.87 -22.09 25.45
C LEU A 610 36.53 -21.44 25.10
N PHE A 611 35.53 -22.21 24.67
CA PHE A 611 34.21 -21.67 24.31
C PHE A 611 33.36 -21.33 25.55
N ASN A 612 33.74 -20.27 26.24
CA ASN A 612 33.10 -19.75 27.45
C ASN A 612 32.65 -18.28 27.27
N ASP A 613 32.06 -17.69 28.31
CA ASP A 613 31.53 -16.32 28.29
C ASP A 613 32.60 -15.27 27.96
N ILE A 614 33.84 -15.49 28.39
CA ILE A 614 34.96 -14.58 28.14
C ILE A 614 35.27 -14.54 26.64
N THR A 615 35.45 -15.71 26.02
CA THR A 615 35.75 -15.80 24.60
C THR A 615 34.59 -15.31 23.73
N ARG A 616 33.34 -15.58 24.13
CA ARG A 616 32.16 -15.04 23.45
C ARG A 616 32.11 -13.51 23.50
N ASN A 617 32.43 -12.92 24.64
CA ASN A 617 32.49 -11.46 24.80
C ASN A 617 33.62 -10.83 23.96
N ILE A 618 34.78 -11.48 23.88
CA ILE A 618 35.89 -11.03 23.00
C ILE A 618 35.42 -11.02 21.54
N ILE A 619 34.79 -12.10 21.08
CA ILE A 619 34.26 -12.19 19.70
C ILE A 619 33.24 -11.08 19.42
N ILE A 620 32.28 -10.86 20.32
CA ILE A 620 31.27 -9.80 20.16
C ILE A 620 31.96 -8.44 20.06
N LYS A 621 32.91 -8.15 20.94
CA LYS A 621 33.65 -6.87 20.95
C LYS A 621 34.46 -6.65 19.67
N GLU A 622 35.10 -7.69 19.14
CA GLU A 622 35.83 -7.56 17.87
C GLU A 622 34.88 -7.37 16.68
N MET A 623 33.72 -8.03 16.68
CA MET A 623 32.68 -7.77 15.67
C MET A 623 32.16 -6.33 15.75
N GLU A 624 31.97 -5.79 16.97
CA GLU A 624 31.62 -4.38 17.18
C GLU A 624 32.71 -3.43 16.67
N ASN A 625 34.00 -3.74 16.89
CA ASN A 625 35.13 -2.97 16.35
C ASN A 625 35.09 -2.92 14.80
N LEU A 626 34.67 -4.03 14.17
CA LEU A 626 34.47 -4.13 12.73
C LEU A 626 33.15 -3.50 12.25
N LYS A 627 32.35 -2.93 13.16
CA LYS A 627 31.00 -2.38 12.91
C LYS A 627 30.02 -3.42 12.35
N ILE A 628 30.20 -4.69 12.72
CA ILE A 628 29.33 -5.81 12.35
C ILE A 628 28.45 -6.15 13.54
N ARG A 629 27.13 -6.16 13.35
CA ARG A 629 26.20 -6.59 14.39
C ARG A 629 26.24 -8.12 14.52
N PHE A 630 26.69 -8.62 15.66
CA PHE A 630 26.86 -10.06 15.91
C PHE A 630 26.39 -10.42 17.32
N GLU A 631 25.56 -11.46 17.44
CA GLU A 631 24.97 -11.91 18.71
C GLU A 631 24.96 -13.45 18.77
N PHE A 632 25.29 -14.03 19.94
CA PHE A 632 25.14 -15.46 20.19
C PHE A 632 23.75 -15.76 20.76
N TRP A 633 23.08 -16.81 20.28
CA TRP A 633 21.74 -17.20 20.72
C TRP A 633 21.77 -18.61 21.33
N ASN A 634 21.12 -18.79 22.49
CA ASN A 634 20.85 -20.11 23.03
C ASN A 634 19.56 -20.65 22.41
N ILE A 635 19.64 -21.82 21.76
CA ILE A 635 18.44 -22.52 21.29
C ILE A 635 17.83 -23.23 22.51
N HIS A 636 16.65 -22.78 22.95
CA HIS A 636 15.93 -23.46 24.04
C HIS A 636 15.63 -24.92 23.66
N GLY A 637 16.23 -25.87 24.38
CA GLY A 637 15.94 -27.30 24.24
C GLY A 637 17.14 -28.21 23.93
N THR A 638 18.34 -27.67 23.69
CA THR A 638 19.56 -28.47 23.58
C THR A 638 20.56 -28.06 24.66
N ASN A 639 20.79 -28.94 25.64
CA ASN A 639 21.95 -28.82 26.53
C ASN A 639 23.19 -29.20 25.72
N ASN A 640 23.72 -28.25 24.95
CA ASN A 640 25.09 -28.17 24.45
C ASN A 640 25.40 -26.75 24.01
#